data_AF-A0A9Q8Z269-F1
#
_entry.id   AF-A0A9Q8Z269-F1
#
_cell.length_a   1.000
_cell.length_b   1.000
_cell.length_c   1.000
_cell.angle_alpha   90.00
_cell.angle_beta   90.00
_cell.angle_gamma   90.00
#
_symmetry.space_group_name_H-M   'P 1'
#
loop_
_entity.id
_entity.type
_entity.pdbx_description
1 polymer ?
#
loop_
_entity_poly.entity_id
_entity_poly.type
_entity_poly.pdbx_seq_one_letter_code
_entity_poly.pdbx_strand_id
1 'polypeptide(L)'
;MRRTKDALTCSLLFWGHHASAAPQSNAVGDAQSSSHPHAADASSHASGQRKLTGRFLHITDFHPDPFYKTYSSTASGEACHRNRGPAGIYGAETTDCDSPFALVNQTFQWIQDNIKDEIDFVIWTGDSARHDNDEKLPRTREQIIDQNEFMVSKFVDVFGRPNPSRGPGDFVIPIVPTFGNNDIMPHNIFTSGPNAWTMRYLDIWRGFIPEAQRHQFQQGGWFSVEVIPGKLAAISLNTIYFFTSNSAVDGCAKKHEPGYEHMEWLRIQLQLLRERGMKAILLGHVPPARVDSKESWDETCWQKYALFVRQFRDVIVGSLYGHMNIDHFMLQDFDNIEKDTENGRMKAMWKSAALDNEKSLLVDGEVTTASASDYLLDLRKVWARLPAPPTKKTSARDFKDEEQESIWEWLVSKVTNASKDKKERKKKYLEQIGGKYAERYAASLVSPSVVPNYFPTLRIFEYNITGLEHLSVSSSPTSPLETEIYADQLPIFTDIDTDDEDYSEDVDAAKKHKGKKGKKERKYKFKVPDGPSKSAPPGPAYSPQPLTLTRIVQYYANLTHINNDFVEPPPNLSARPDASVNVLSIESIFGISAISDGNIENKKWKEGKHKKHQGKQPRPEPHPREFVFEVEYDTKKDKGFHDLTVRRWVEYARKIGSPAQKAAGMQEVEEVEDEELGDDFSEDLDNTTQGKKHKHKKGKKGKHGKKGKASKHWFTFVKRAFVGTMDSDEIKQVFGTSSTTEPEEVMEL
;
A
#
# COMPACT_ATOMS: atom_id res chain seq x y z
N MET A 1 -17.36 63.93 26.63
CA MET A 1 -17.70 64.73 27.83
C MET A 1 -19.14 64.39 28.22
N ARG A 2 -19.42 63.85 29.42
CA ARG A 2 -20.77 63.54 29.98
C ARG A 2 -21.66 62.52 29.21
N ARG A 3 -22.56 61.74 29.85
CA ARG A 3 -22.58 61.09 31.19
C ARG A 3 -23.84 60.20 31.28
N THR A 4 -23.75 59.07 32.02
CA THR A 4 -24.81 58.37 32.83
C THR A 4 -26.19 58.03 32.22
N LYS A 5 -26.74 56.81 32.32
CA LYS A 5 -26.95 55.86 33.45
C LYS A 5 -28.18 56.10 34.35
N ASP A 6 -29.04 55.07 34.33
CA ASP A 6 -29.64 54.32 35.47
C ASP A 6 -30.92 54.79 36.22
N ALA A 7 -31.78 53.76 36.45
CA ALA A 7 -32.75 53.56 37.55
C ALA A 7 -34.07 54.39 37.56
N LEU A 8 -35.18 54.04 38.24
CA LEU A 8 -35.54 53.10 39.32
C LEU A 8 -36.95 52.46 39.06
N THR A 9 -37.57 51.48 39.77
CA THR A 9 -37.22 50.25 40.56
C THR A 9 -38.53 49.53 41.00
N CYS A 10 -38.52 48.20 41.22
CA CYS A 10 -39.38 47.42 42.18
C CYS A 10 -40.91 47.25 41.90
N SER A 11 -41.64 46.21 42.35
CA SER A 11 -41.35 44.88 42.97
C SER A 11 -42.62 44.00 43.13
N LEU A 12 -42.44 42.74 43.58
CA LEU A 12 -43.38 41.81 44.29
C LEU A 12 -44.07 40.70 43.44
N LEU A 13 -43.73 39.39 43.66
CA LEU A 13 -44.44 38.33 44.44
C LEU A 13 -45.62 37.64 43.69
N PHE A 14 -45.98 36.34 43.80
CA PHE A 14 -45.50 35.15 44.56
C PHE A 14 -46.10 33.85 43.92
N TRP A 15 -45.44 32.68 44.08
CA TRP A 15 -45.96 31.27 44.01
C TRP A 15 -46.64 30.75 42.70
N GLY A 16 -46.69 29.45 42.37
CA GLY A 16 -46.02 28.27 42.95
C GLY A 16 -46.46 26.91 42.34
N HIS A 17 -45.55 25.92 42.37
CA HIS A 17 -45.72 24.44 42.47
C HIS A 17 -46.56 23.58 41.48
N HIS A 18 -45.88 22.55 40.95
CA HIS A 18 -46.29 21.16 40.60
C HIS A 18 -47.72 20.79 40.18
N ALA A 19 -47.80 20.02 39.08
CA ALA A 19 -48.40 18.67 39.08
C ALA A 19 -47.88 17.81 37.91
N SER A 20 -47.72 16.50 38.15
CA SER A 20 -47.59 15.46 37.12
C SER A 20 -48.88 14.64 37.09
N ALA A 21 -49.29 14.12 35.93
CA ALA A 21 -50.48 13.29 35.79
C ALA A 21 -50.22 12.11 34.83
N ALA A 22 -50.85 10.97 35.15
CA ALA A 22 -50.50 9.63 34.68
C ALA A 22 -51.37 9.15 33.48
N PRO A 23 -51.13 7.96 32.90
CA PRO A 23 -51.69 7.55 31.61
C PRO A 23 -53.09 6.90 31.73
N GLN A 24 -53.72 6.61 30.59
CA GLN A 24 -54.92 5.79 30.49
C GLN A 24 -54.62 4.41 29.87
N SER A 25 -55.32 3.39 30.37
CA SER A 25 -55.22 1.99 29.97
C SER A 25 -56.59 1.40 29.62
N ASN A 26 -56.57 0.14 29.15
CA ASN A 26 -57.69 -0.77 28.85
C ASN A 26 -58.15 -0.70 27.38
N ALA A 27 -58.51 -1.81 26.72
CA ALA A 27 -58.88 -3.12 27.25
C ALA A 27 -58.25 -4.33 26.51
N VAL A 28 -58.41 -5.50 27.12
CA VAL A 28 -57.85 -6.82 26.73
C VAL A 28 -58.69 -7.52 25.66
N GLY A 29 -58.04 -8.32 24.81
CA GLY A 29 -58.67 -9.38 24.02
C GLY A 29 -57.70 -10.54 23.79
N ASP A 30 -57.90 -11.65 24.51
CA ASP A 30 -57.05 -12.85 24.40
C ASP A 30 -57.37 -13.68 23.14
N ALA A 31 -56.32 -14.09 22.42
CA ALA A 31 -56.32 -15.27 21.55
C ALA A 31 -54.90 -15.86 21.47
N GLN A 32 -54.78 -17.18 21.63
CA GLN A 32 -53.50 -17.86 21.85
C GLN A 32 -52.76 -18.27 20.56
N SER A 33 -51.43 -18.33 20.68
CA SER A 33 -50.47 -19.17 19.94
C SER A 33 -50.41 -19.10 18.40
N SER A 34 -49.28 -18.65 17.86
CA SER A 34 -48.24 -19.57 17.36
C SER A 34 -46.92 -18.82 17.08
N SER A 35 -45.80 -19.53 17.13
CA SER A 35 -44.43 -19.00 17.16
C SER A 35 -43.76 -18.95 15.78
N HIS A 36 -43.24 -17.78 15.35
CA HIS A 36 -42.13 -17.67 14.38
C HIS A 36 -41.41 -16.31 14.48
N PRO A 37 -40.08 -16.25 14.72
CA PRO A 37 -39.32 -15.00 14.78
C PRO A 37 -38.63 -14.66 13.44
N HIS A 38 -39.40 -14.30 12.41
CA HIS A 38 -38.87 -13.80 11.13
C HIS A 38 -39.65 -12.57 10.62
N ALA A 39 -39.57 -11.45 11.36
CA ALA A 39 -40.22 -10.19 10.97
C ALA A 39 -39.54 -8.91 11.48
N ALA A 40 -38.33 -8.97 12.05
CA ALA A 40 -37.64 -7.80 12.61
C ALA A 40 -36.70 -7.07 11.63
N ASP A 41 -36.19 -7.76 10.60
CA ASP A 41 -35.08 -7.26 9.77
C ASP A 41 -35.53 -6.39 8.59
N ALA A 42 -36.81 -6.46 8.19
CA ALA A 42 -37.34 -5.76 7.02
C ALA A 42 -37.57 -4.24 7.20
N SER A 43 -37.39 -3.69 8.42
CA SER A 43 -37.64 -2.26 8.71
C SER A 43 -36.38 -1.39 8.75
N SER A 44 -35.18 -1.99 8.75
CA SER A 44 -33.90 -1.27 8.81
C SER A 44 -33.52 -0.56 7.51
N HIS A 45 -34.02 -1.04 6.36
CA HIS A 45 -33.73 -0.47 5.05
C HIS A 45 -34.43 0.88 4.76
N ALA A 46 -35.37 1.31 5.60
CA ALA A 46 -36.12 2.56 5.39
C ALA A 46 -35.37 3.84 5.80
N SER A 47 -34.29 3.77 6.59
CA SER A 47 -33.54 4.95 7.08
C SER A 47 -32.18 5.19 6.42
N GLY A 48 -31.71 4.27 5.56
CA GLY A 48 -30.43 4.43 4.85
C GLY A 48 -29.18 4.45 5.75
N GLN A 49 -29.29 3.97 6.98
CA GLN A 49 -28.22 3.92 7.98
C GLN A 49 -27.62 2.50 8.06
N ARG A 50 -26.41 2.31 7.52
CA ARG A 50 -25.64 1.06 7.70
C ARG A 50 -24.84 1.12 9.00
N LYS A 51 -24.73 -0.01 9.71
CA LYS A 51 -23.80 -0.17 10.85
C LYS A 51 -22.38 -0.34 10.33
N LEU A 52 -21.39 0.14 11.07
CA LEU A 52 -19.99 -0.15 10.79
C LEU A 52 -19.72 -1.66 10.84
N THR A 53 -19.06 -2.19 9.82
CA THR A 53 -18.59 -3.58 9.76
C THR A 53 -17.14 -3.72 10.23
N GLY A 54 -16.38 -2.62 10.27
CA GLY A 54 -14.95 -2.62 10.57
C GLY A 54 -14.10 -3.09 9.40
N ARG A 55 -14.58 -2.91 8.15
CA ARG A 55 -13.92 -3.43 6.94
C ARG A 55 -13.88 -2.39 5.83
N PHE A 56 -12.81 -2.38 5.02
CA PHE A 56 -12.77 -1.58 3.79
C PHE A 56 -12.03 -2.29 2.66
N LEU A 57 -12.40 -1.95 1.42
CA LEU A 57 -11.76 -2.43 0.20
C LEU A 57 -10.62 -1.50 -0.20
N HIS A 58 -9.46 -2.08 -0.53
CA HIS A 58 -8.39 -1.42 -1.29
C HIS A 58 -8.24 -2.15 -2.63
N ILE A 59 -8.35 -1.39 -3.72
CA ILE A 59 -8.23 -1.88 -5.10
C ILE A 59 -7.49 -0.84 -5.97
N THR A 60 -6.73 -1.28 -6.97
CA THR A 60 -5.77 -0.41 -7.67
C THR A 60 -5.38 -0.95 -9.04
N ASP A 61 -4.87 -0.07 -9.91
CA ASP A 61 -4.14 -0.43 -11.14
C ASP A 61 -4.97 -1.40 -12.01
N PHE A 62 -6.09 -0.89 -12.55
CA PHE A 62 -7.02 -1.67 -13.36
C PHE A 62 -6.59 -1.78 -14.81
N HIS A 63 -6.08 -0.69 -15.39
CA HIS A 63 -5.68 -0.60 -16.80
C HIS A 63 -6.64 -1.29 -17.80
N PRO A 64 -7.93 -0.91 -17.87
CA PRO A 64 -8.85 -1.44 -18.88
C PRO A 64 -8.40 -1.05 -20.30
N ASP A 65 -8.06 -2.03 -21.13
CA ASP A 65 -7.68 -1.83 -22.53
C ASP A 65 -8.85 -2.13 -23.50
N PRO A 66 -9.32 -1.13 -24.28
CA PRO A 66 -10.35 -1.32 -25.29
C PRO A 66 -9.87 -2.06 -26.56
N PHE A 67 -8.56 -2.27 -26.74
CA PHE A 67 -7.98 -2.94 -27.91
C PHE A 67 -7.69 -4.43 -27.70
N TYR A 68 -7.74 -4.90 -26.45
CA TYR A 68 -7.50 -6.28 -26.05
C TYR A 68 -8.37 -7.25 -26.84
N LYS A 69 -7.75 -8.28 -27.39
CA LYS A 69 -8.47 -9.36 -28.08
C LYS A 69 -8.11 -10.70 -27.47
N THR A 70 -9.14 -11.45 -27.12
CA THR A 70 -9.00 -12.87 -26.78
C THR A 70 -8.33 -13.61 -27.94
N TYR A 71 -7.41 -14.51 -27.61
CA TYR A 71 -6.56 -15.29 -28.51
C TYR A 71 -5.63 -14.49 -29.43
N SER A 72 -5.32 -13.25 -29.03
CA SER A 72 -4.25 -12.46 -29.62
C SER A 72 -2.85 -12.88 -29.14
N SER A 73 -1.83 -12.35 -29.81
CA SER A 73 -0.43 -12.57 -29.46
C SER A 73 -0.04 -11.73 -28.25
N THR A 74 0.52 -12.40 -27.24
CA THR A 74 1.23 -11.76 -26.12
C THR A 74 2.68 -11.41 -26.49
N ALA A 75 3.09 -11.54 -27.76
CA ALA A 75 4.47 -11.31 -28.19
C ALA A 75 4.86 -9.82 -28.21
N SER A 76 6.17 -9.55 -28.19
CA SER A 76 6.70 -8.19 -28.20
C SER A 76 6.18 -7.37 -29.37
N GLY A 77 5.67 -6.18 -29.05
CA GLY A 77 5.10 -5.26 -30.02
C GLY A 77 3.78 -5.72 -30.63
N GLU A 78 3.08 -6.74 -30.09
CA GLU A 78 1.69 -7.12 -30.46
C GLU A 78 0.64 -6.74 -29.40
N ALA A 79 1.08 -6.52 -28.15
CA ALA A 79 0.32 -5.92 -27.05
C ALA A 79 -1.05 -6.56 -26.71
N CYS A 80 -1.27 -7.84 -27.03
CA CYS A 80 -2.60 -8.46 -26.98
C CYS A 80 -3.69 -7.78 -27.83
N HIS A 81 -3.30 -6.96 -28.83
CA HIS A 81 -4.25 -6.32 -29.75
C HIS A 81 -4.39 -7.06 -31.08
N ARG A 82 -3.48 -7.99 -31.42
CA ARG A 82 -3.29 -8.50 -32.80
C ARG A 82 -2.48 -9.81 -32.87
N ASN A 83 -2.44 -10.38 -34.07
CA ASN A 83 -1.93 -11.72 -34.39
C ASN A 83 -2.59 -12.81 -33.50
N ARG A 84 -2.11 -14.07 -33.55
CA ARG A 84 -2.70 -15.18 -32.79
C ARG A 84 -1.77 -15.66 -31.69
N GLY A 85 -2.30 -15.89 -30.49
CA GLY A 85 -1.51 -16.36 -29.35
C GLY A 85 -2.35 -16.60 -28.09
N PRO A 86 -1.71 -16.57 -26.91
CA PRO A 86 -2.28 -17.12 -25.69
C PRO A 86 -3.13 -16.17 -24.84
N ALA A 87 -3.51 -15.00 -25.36
CA ALA A 87 -4.34 -14.05 -24.62
C ALA A 87 -5.70 -14.68 -24.22
N GLY A 88 -5.98 -14.81 -22.92
CA GLY A 88 -7.23 -15.39 -22.42
C GLY A 88 -8.43 -14.44 -22.54
N ILE A 89 -9.63 -14.91 -22.17
CA ILE A 89 -10.82 -14.04 -22.17
C ILE A 89 -10.78 -12.98 -21.04
N TYR A 90 -10.18 -13.33 -19.90
CA TYR A 90 -10.07 -12.45 -18.73
C TYR A 90 -8.66 -11.87 -18.53
N GLY A 91 -7.83 -11.83 -19.58
CA GLY A 91 -6.46 -11.33 -19.51
C GLY A 91 -5.42 -12.43 -19.74
N ALA A 92 -4.15 -12.03 -19.72
CA ALA A 92 -3.00 -12.92 -19.90
C ALA A 92 -2.01 -12.70 -18.76
N GLU A 93 -2.10 -13.53 -17.71
CA GLU A 93 -1.25 -13.41 -16.53
C GLU A 93 0.24 -13.49 -16.89
N THR A 94 1.09 -12.79 -16.13
CA THR A 94 2.57 -12.76 -16.31
C THR A 94 3.06 -12.11 -17.61
N THR A 95 2.19 -11.40 -18.33
CA THR A 95 2.53 -10.61 -19.52
C THR A 95 2.57 -9.11 -19.21
N ASP A 96 2.94 -8.28 -20.18
CA ASP A 96 2.77 -6.82 -20.11
C ASP A 96 1.50 -6.36 -20.86
N CYS A 97 0.50 -7.25 -21.00
CA CYS A 97 -0.81 -6.91 -21.55
C CYS A 97 -1.76 -6.40 -20.47
N ASP A 98 -2.52 -5.37 -20.82
CA ASP A 98 -3.51 -4.73 -19.97
C ASP A 98 -4.82 -5.52 -19.83
N SER A 99 -5.72 -5.06 -18.96
CA SER A 99 -6.96 -5.77 -18.62
C SER A 99 -8.00 -5.67 -19.74
N PRO A 100 -8.57 -6.78 -20.25
CA PRO A 100 -9.80 -6.68 -21.03
C PRO A 100 -10.95 -6.14 -20.15
N PHE A 101 -11.90 -5.41 -20.74
CA PHE A 101 -13.13 -5.01 -20.05
C PHE A 101 -13.88 -6.19 -19.41
N ALA A 102 -13.75 -7.41 -19.96
CA ALA A 102 -14.30 -8.63 -19.38
C ALA A 102 -13.77 -8.90 -17.97
N LEU A 103 -12.47 -8.71 -17.71
CA LEU A 103 -11.87 -8.86 -16.39
C LEU A 103 -12.45 -7.84 -15.42
N VAL A 104 -12.43 -6.55 -15.80
CA VAL A 104 -12.96 -5.48 -14.94
C VAL A 104 -14.44 -5.68 -14.61
N ASN A 105 -15.26 -6.04 -15.60
CA ASN A 105 -16.68 -6.34 -15.38
C ASN A 105 -16.87 -7.49 -14.38
N GLN A 106 -16.13 -8.60 -14.51
CA GLN A 106 -16.22 -9.71 -13.55
C GLN A 106 -15.67 -9.35 -12.17
N THR A 107 -14.65 -8.49 -12.08
CA THR A 107 -14.15 -7.97 -10.80
C THR A 107 -15.23 -7.20 -10.06
N PHE A 108 -15.94 -6.29 -10.73
CA PHE A 108 -17.04 -5.54 -10.09
C PHE A 108 -18.27 -6.41 -9.81
N GLN A 109 -18.58 -7.39 -10.66
CA GLN A 109 -19.63 -8.38 -10.40
C GLN A 109 -19.32 -9.19 -9.13
N TRP A 110 -18.09 -9.71 -9.01
CA TRP A 110 -17.67 -10.45 -7.81
C TRP A 110 -17.71 -9.56 -6.56
N ILE A 111 -17.26 -8.29 -6.65
CA ILE A 111 -17.35 -7.31 -5.54
C ILE A 111 -18.80 -7.11 -5.10
N GLN A 112 -19.72 -6.95 -6.06
CA GLN A 112 -21.15 -6.79 -5.81
C GLN A 112 -21.75 -7.99 -5.09
N ASP A 113 -21.42 -9.19 -5.54
CA ASP A 113 -22.06 -10.42 -5.05
C ASP A 113 -21.47 -10.94 -3.72
N ASN A 114 -20.23 -10.55 -3.38
CA ASN A 114 -19.49 -11.16 -2.26
C ASN A 114 -19.15 -10.21 -1.10
N ILE A 115 -18.90 -8.91 -1.35
CA ILE A 115 -18.34 -8.02 -0.31
C ILE A 115 -19.01 -6.65 -0.18
N LYS A 116 -19.84 -6.23 -1.15
CA LYS A 116 -20.44 -4.89 -1.20
C LYS A 116 -21.10 -4.47 0.11
N ASP A 117 -21.92 -5.34 0.70
CA ASP A 117 -22.66 -5.05 1.93
C ASP A 117 -21.84 -5.26 3.20
N GLU A 118 -20.62 -5.81 3.08
CA GLU A 118 -19.72 -6.12 4.19
C GLU A 118 -18.63 -5.06 4.44
N ILE A 119 -18.54 -4.00 3.62
CA ILE A 119 -17.49 -2.97 3.71
C ILE A 119 -18.05 -1.57 4.03
N ASP A 120 -17.29 -0.75 4.74
CA ASP A 120 -17.66 0.59 5.17
C ASP A 120 -17.33 1.66 4.12
N PHE A 121 -16.21 1.49 3.40
CA PHE A 121 -15.71 2.42 2.37
C PHE A 121 -14.77 1.71 1.38
N VAL A 122 -14.39 2.41 0.29
CA VAL A 122 -13.40 1.96 -0.70
C VAL A 122 -12.27 2.96 -0.85
N ILE A 123 -11.04 2.46 -0.92
CA ILE A 123 -9.85 3.18 -1.35
C ILE A 123 -9.45 2.66 -2.73
N TRP A 124 -9.36 3.57 -3.69
CA TRP A 124 -9.00 3.28 -5.08
C TRP A 124 -7.73 4.05 -5.45
N THR A 125 -6.59 3.35 -5.55
CA THR A 125 -5.29 4.03 -5.72
C THR A 125 -4.88 4.29 -7.18
N GLY A 126 -5.86 4.55 -8.06
CA GLY A 126 -5.64 5.06 -9.42
C GLY A 126 -5.25 4.01 -10.46
N ASP A 127 -4.67 4.51 -11.56
CA ASP A 127 -4.25 3.79 -12.77
C ASP A 127 -5.38 3.03 -13.47
N SER A 128 -6.22 3.87 -14.08
CA SER A 128 -7.50 3.54 -14.69
C SER A 128 -7.44 3.56 -16.22
N ALA A 129 -6.30 3.98 -16.80
CA ALA A 129 -6.04 3.99 -18.22
C ALA A 129 -4.93 2.98 -18.56
N ARG A 130 -5.08 2.28 -19.69
CA ARG A 130 -4.09 1.32 -20.21
C ARG A 130 -2.68 1.93 -20.33
N HIS A 131 -1.64 1.10 -20.35
CA HIS A 131 -0.29 1.51 -20.69
C HIS A 131 -0.16 1.87 -22.18
N ASP A 132 0.87 2.64 -22.54
CA ASP A 132 1.11 3.07 -23.92
C ASP A 132 2.03 2.10 -24.70
N ASN A 133 1.78 0.80 -24.52
CA ASN A 133 2.67 -0.28 -24.95
C ASN A 133 2.48 -0.74 -26.43
N ASP A 134 1.58 -0.10 -27.19
CA ASP A 134 1.43 -0.34 -28.64
C ASP A 134 1.70 0.94 -29.45
N GLU A 135 2.91 1.03 -30.03
CA GLU A 135 3.33 2.12 -30.91
C GLU A 135 2.39 2.38 -32.12
N LYS A 136 1.59 1.38 -32.53
CA LYS A 136 0.61 1.52 -33.64
C LYS A 136 -0.74 2.03 -33.16
N LEU A 137 -1.02 1.94 -31.87
CA LEU A 137 -2.24 2.41 -31.21
C LEU A 137 -1.83 3.27 -30.00
N PRO A 138 -1.17 4.42 -30.21
CA PRO A 138 -0.76 5.28 -29.12
C PRO A 138 -1.97 5.77 -28.33
N ARG A 139 -1.78 5.94 -27.03
CA ARG A 139 -2.82 6.33 -26.09
C ARG A 139 -3.16 7.80 -26.23
N THR A 140 -4.45 8.10 -26.32
CA THR A 140 -4.94 9.49 -26.49
C THR A 140 -5.54 10.03 -25.20
N ARG A 141 -5.74 11.35 -25.17
CA ARG A 141 -6.37 12.04 -24.03
C ARG A 141 -7.80 11.55 -23.81
N GLU A 142 -8.50 11.33 -24.91
CA GLU A 142 -9.90 10.87 -24.96
C GLU A 142 -9.98 9.47 -24.38
N GLN A 143 -9.07 8.56 -24.74
CA GLN A 143 -9.02 7.21 -24.18
C GLN A 143 -8.84 7.24 -22.65
N ILE A 144 -7.91 8.03 -22.13
CA ILE A 144 -7.69 8.16 -20.67
C ILE A 144 -8.96 8.63 -19.96
N ILE A 145 -9.69 9.56 -20.56
CA ILE A 145 -10.97 10.09 -20.06
C ILE A 145 -12.06 9.01 -20.11
N ASP A 146 -12.25 8.35 -21.26
CA ASP A 146 -13.28 7.33 -21.47
C ASP A 146 -13.06 6.12 -20.55
N GLN A 147 -11.80 5.71 -20.35
CA GLN A 147 -11.40 4.63 -19.44
C GLN A 147 -11.69 5.00 -17.98
N ASN A 148 -11.41 6.24 -17.57
CA ASN A 148 -11.74 6.73 -16.24
C ASN A 148 -13.26 6.85 -16.02
N GLU A 149 -14.02 7.36 -16.99
CA GLU A 149 -15.48 7.40 -16.93
C GLU A 149 -16.09 5.98 -16.90
N PHE A 150 -15.51 5.02 -17.62
CA PHE A 150 -15.86 3.60 -17.50
C PHE A 150 -15.63 3.07 -16.09
N MET A 151 -14.47 3.33 -15.47
CA MET A 151 -14.19 2.91 -14.10
C MET A 151 -15.17 3.55 -13.10
N VAL A 152 -15.48 4.84 -13.23
CA VAL A 152 -16.53 5.49 -12.42
C VAL A 152 -17.89 4.84 -12.62
N SER A 153 -18.26 4.47 -13.85
CA SER A 153 -19.52 3.77 -14.12
C SER A 153 -19.62 2.44 -13.36
N LYS A 154 -18.52 1.66 -13.28
CA LYS A 154 -18.48 0.42 -12.51
C LYS A 154 -18.69 0.63 -11.00
N PHE A 155 -18.11 1.70 -10.44
CA PHE A 155 -18.36 2.09 -9.06
C PHE A 155 -19.81 2.57 -8.83
N VAL A 156 -20.44 3.22 -9.82
CA VAL A 156 -21.85 3.61 -9.77
C VAL A 156 -22.79 2.40 -9.88
N ASP A 157 -22.49 1.43 -10.76
CA ASP A 157 -23.25 0.18 -10.90
C ASP A 157 -23.32 -0.58 -9.56
N VAL A 158 -22.18 -0.73 -8.89
CA VAL A 158 -22.08 -1.51 -7.65
C VAL A 158 -22.52 -0.71 -6.42
N PHE A 159 -22.08 0.54 -6.27
CA PHE A 159 -22.25 1.31 -5.01
C PHE A 159 -23.15 2.54 -5.14
N GLY A 160 -23.70 2.85 -6.31
CA GLY A 160 -24.65 3.96 -6.49
C GLY A 160 -25.99 3.73 -5.80
N ARG A 161 -26.65 4.81 -5.40
CA ARG A 161 -28.03 4.77 -4.87
C ARG A 161 -29.04 4.67 -6.04
N PRO A 162 -30.05 3.77 -5.96
CA PRO A 162 -31.06 3.64 -7.01
C PRO A 162 -31.87 4.92 -7.30
N ASN A 163 -32.08 5.74 -6.27
CA ASN A 163 -32.75 7.05 -6.37
C ASN A 163 -31.82 8.12 -5.77
N PRO A 164 -30.89 8.70 -6.55
CA PRO A 164 -29.92 9.67 -6.05
C PRO A 164 -30.61 10.96 -5.63
N SER A 165 -30.48 11.35 -4.36
CA SER A 165 -31.13 12.55 -3.82
C SER A 165 -30.33 13.84 -4.09
N ARG A 166 -29.07 13.70 -4.54
CA ARG A 166 -28.11 14.79 -4.73
C ARG A 166 -27.54 14.87 -6.16
N GLY A 167 -28.16 14.19 -7.11
CA GLY A 167 -27.70 14.08 -8.50
C GLY A 167 -26.78 12.87 -8.76
N PRO A 168 -26.27 12.71 -9.98
CA PRO A 168 -25.40 11.58 -10.36
C PRO A 168 -24.18 11.47 -9.42
N GLY A 169 -23.90 10.26 -8.92
CA GLY A 169 -22.82 10.01 -7.95
C GLY A 169 -23.22 10.14 -6.47
N ASP A 170 -24.48 9.89 -6.12
CA ASP A 170 -24.91 9.68 -4.72
C ASP A 170 -24.68 8.19 -4.35
N PHE A 171 -23.65 7.89 -3.57
CA PHE A 171 -23.21 6.53 -3.26
C PHE A 171 -23.79 5.98 -1.93
N VAL A 172 -23.74 4.66 -1.78
CA VAL A 172 -24.12 3.90 -0.56
C VAL A 172 -22.95 3.76 0.42
N ILE A 173 -21.71 3.81 -0.09
CA ILE A 173 -20.48 3.91 0.70
C ILE A 173 -19.55 4.95 0.06
N PRO A 174 -18.72 5.67 0.84
CA PRO A 174 -17.75 6.59 0.27
C PRO A 174 -16.63 5.83 -0.44
N ILE A 175 -16.25 6.33 -1.62
CA ILE A 175 -15.18 5.81 -2.46
C ILE A 175 -14.16 6.94 -2.62
N VAL A 176 -12.89 6.67 -2.36
CA VAL A 176 -11.82 7.67 -2.32
C VAL A 176 -10.76 7.33 -3.37
N PRO A 177 -10.85 7.93 -4.58
CA PRO A 177 -9.82 7.80 -5.60
C PRO A 177 -8.56 8.64 -5.31
N THR A 178 -7.47 8.29 -5.98
CA THR A 178 -6.31 9.19 -6.23
C THR A 178 -5.86 9.03 -7.69
N PHE A 179 -5.10 9.99 -8.19
CA PHE A 179 -4.47 9.92 -9.52
C PHE A 179 -3.37 8.86 -9.54
N GLY A 180 -3.41 7.99 -10.54
CA GLY A 180 -2.25 7.20 -10.96
C GLY A 180 -1.43 7.89 -12.07
N ASN A 181 -0.21 7.42 -12.30
CA ASN A 181 0.70 8.06 -13.26
C ASN A 181 0.29 7.81 -14.74
N ASN A 182 -0.49 6.77 -14.99
CA ASN A 182 -1.14 6.52 -16.27
C ASN A 182 -2.44 7.32 -16.45
N ASP A 183 -3.05 7.86 -15.39
CA ASP A 183 -4.32 8.64 -15.47
C ASP A 183 -4.18 10.03 -16.12
N ILE A 184 -2.99 10.36 -16.64
CA ILE A 184 -2.65 11.64 -17.26
C ILE A 184 -1.86 11.48 -18.56
N MET A 185 -1.82 12.56 -19.35
CA MET A 185 -0.96 12.69 -20.52
C MET A 185 -0.33 14.09 -20.55
N PRO A 186 0.99 14.22 -20.83
CA PRO A 186 1.96 13.13 -21.03
C PRO A 186 2.14 12.22 -19.80
N HIS A 187 2.51 10.96 -20.03
CA HIS A 187 2.76 9.98 -18.98
C HIS A 187 3.73 10.51 -17.93
N ASN A 188 3.44 10.32 -16.64
CA ASN A 188 4.19 10.84 -15.48
C ASN A 188 4.25 12.38 -15.34
N ILE A 189 3.81 13.19 -16.31
CA ILE A 189 4.00 14.66 -16.30
C ILE A 189 2.75 15.39 -15.79
N PHE A 190 2.73 15.68 -14.49
CA PHE A 190 1.67 16.48 -13.84
C PHE A 190 2.19 17.88 -13.48
N THR A 191 1.72 18.92 -14.17
CA THR A 191 2.08 20.33 -13.91
C THR A 191 1.32 20.89 -12.70
N SER A 192 1.77 22.01 -12.12
CA SER A 192 0.95 22.74 -11.12
C SER A 192 -0.47 23.01 -11.63
N GLY A 193 -1.43 23.07 -10.71
CA GLY A 193 -2.83 23.36 -11.02
C GLY A 193 -3.21 24.83 -10.77
N PRO A 194 -4.45 25.23 -11.09
CA PRO A 194 -5.46 24.44 -11.79
C PRO A 194 -5.08 24.16 -13.24
N ASN A 195 -5.24 22.92 -13.67
CA ASN A 195 -4.81 22.46 -14.99
C ASN A 195 -5.91 21.65 -15.70
N ALA A 196 -5.64 21.26 -16.94
CA ALA A 196 -6.60 20.56 -17.79
C ALA A 196 -7.03 19.19 -17.25
N TRP A 197 -6.22 18.58 -16.38
CA TRP A 197 -6.52 17.32 -15.70
C TRP A 197 -7.29 17.54 -14.40
N THR A 198 -6.85 18.42 -13.49
CA THR A 198 -7.60 18.69 -12.25
C THR A 198 -9.01 19.19 -12.53
N MET A 199 -9.20 19.97 -13.60
CA MET A 199 -10.53 20.41 -14.04
C MET A 199 -11.39 19.25 -14.59
N ARG A 200 -10.84 18.40 -15.49
CA ARG A 200 -11.62 17.30 -16.09
C ARG A 200 -11.97 16.22 -15.06
N TYR A 201 -11.03 15.89 -14.17
CA TYR A 201 -11.27 14.93 -13.10
C TYR A 201 -12.19 15.44 -12.01
N LEU A 202 -12.30 16.76 -11.79
CA LEU A 202 -13.33 17.30 -10.90
C LEU A 202 -14.74 16.96 -11.40
N ASP A 203 -14.95 16.91 -12.72
CA ASP A 203 -16.23 16.51 -13.30
C ASP A 203 -16.44 14.99 -13.22
N ILE A 204 -15.42 14.18 -13.54
CA ILE A 204 -15.48 12.71 -13.50
C ILE A 204 -15.68 12.20 -12.05
N TRP A 205 -14.96 12.77 -11.07
CA TRP A 205 -14.99 12.38 -9.66
C TRP A 205 -15.91 13.26 -8.80
N ARG A 206 -16.81 14.04 -9.40
CA ARG A 206 -17.68 15.03 -8.71
C ARG A 206 -18.50 14.44 -7.55
N GLY A 207 -18.90 13.18 -7.65
CA GLY A 207 -19.63 12.43 -6.61
C GLY A 207 -18.75 11.85 -5.50
N PHE A 208 -17.46 11.64 -5.75
CA PHE A 208 -16.49 11.16 -4.75
C PHE A 208 -15.90 12.30 -3.91
N ILE A 209 -15.72 13.49 -4.52
CA ILE A 209 -15.09 14.65 -3.88
C ILE A 209 -16.14 15.47 -3.11
N PRO A 210 -16.02 15.61 -1.77
CA PRO A 210 -16.91 16.47 -0.98
C PRO A 210 -16.88 17.91 -1.48
N GLU A 211 -18.02 18.61 -1.44
CA GLU A 211 -18.13 19.95 -2.03
C GLU A 211 -17.10 20.95 -1.49
N ALA A 212 -16.92 20.95 -0.16
CA ALA A 212 -15.91 21.77 0.53
C ALA A 212 -14.45 21.46 0.12
N GLN A 213 -14.19 20.33 -0.54
CA GLN A 213 -12.87 19.91 -1.01
C GLN A 213 -12.67 20.15 -2.52
N ARG A 214 -13.70 20.60 -3.26
CA ARG A 214 -13.59 20.76 -4.72
C ARG A 214 -12.60 21.84 -5.14
N HIS A 215 -12.49 22.94 -4.39
CA HIS A 215 -11.56 24.03 -4.74
C HIS A 215 -10.09 23.60 -4.63
N GLN A 216 -9.68 23.03 -3.48
CA GLN A 216 -8.32 22.49 -3.31
C GLN A 216 -8.02 21.33 -4.27
N PHE A 217 -9.01 20.53 -4.65
CA PHE A 217 -8.85 19.52 -5.71
C PHE A 217 -8.52 20.16 -7.06
N GLN A 218 -9.10 21.32 -7.40
CA GLN A 218 -8.71 22.04 -8.61
C GLN A 218 -7.26 22.53 -8.54
N GLN A 219 -6.80 23.00 -7.37
CA GLN A 219 -5.43 23.53 -7.20
C GLN A 219 -4.34 22.46 -7.42
N GLY A 220 -4.57 21.19 -7.04
CA GLY A 220 -3.53 20.16 -7.20
C GLY A 220 -3.97 18.70 -7.17
N GLY A 221 -5.26 18.41 -7.28
CA GLY A 221 -5.77 17.03 -7.36
C GLY A 221 -5.78 16.27 -6.03
N TRP A 222 -5.54 16.94 -4.91
CA TRP A 222 -5.54 16.36 -3.56
C TRP A 222 -6.82 16.72 -2.78
N PHE A 223 -7.32 15.78 -1.98
CA PHE A 223 -8.53 15.97 -1.18
C PHE A 223 -8.62 15.01 0.00
N SER A 224 -9.52 15.29 0.94
CA SER A 224 -9.85 14.40 2.05
C SER A 224 -11.34 14.06 2.06
N VAL A 225 -11.67 12.88 2.60
CA VAL A 225 -13.06 12.41 2.76
C VAL A 225 -13.22 11.85 4.16
N GLU A 226 -14.21 12.31 4.93
CA GLU A 226 -14.56 11.71 6.22
C GLU A 226 -15.30 10.38 6.01
N VAL A 227 -14.54 9.31 5.73
CA VAL A 227 -15.07 7.95 5.52
C VAL A 227 -15.81 7.40 6.73
N ILE A 228 -15.47 7.87 7.93
CA ILE A 228 -16.30 7.71 9.14
C ILE A 228 -16.46 9.11 9.76
N PRO A 229 -17.63 9.77 9.60
CA PRO A 229 -17.84 11.16 10.01
C PRO A 229 -17.41 11.45 11.45
N GLY A 230 -16.57 12.47 11.64
CA GLY A 230 -16.05 12.87 12.95
C GLY A 230 -15.14 11.84 13.64
N LYS A 231 -14.68 10.78 12.94
CA LYS A 231 -13.77 9.74 13.48
C LYS A 231 -12.55 9.47 12.58
N LEU A 232 -12.78 9.19 11.31
CA LEU A 232 -11.74 8.78 10.36
C LEU A 232 -11.90 9.53 9.03
N ALA A 233 -10.81 10.14 8.58
CA ALA A 233 -10.68 10.67 7.23
C ALA A 233 -9.70 9.83 6.39
N ALA A 234 -9.97 9.71 5.10
CA ALA A 234 -9.01 9.26 4.11
C ALA A 234 -8.49 10.48 3.35
N ILE A 235 -7.16 10.61 3.23
CA ILE A 235 -6.49 11.75 2.59
C ILE A 235 -5.86 11.27 1.28
N SER A 236 -6.45 11.70 0.17
CA SER A 236 -5.98 11.45 -1.19
C SER A 236 -4.84 12.39 -1.56
N LEU A 237 -3.64 11.82 -1.66
CA LEU A 237 -2.41 12.50 -2.05
C LEU A 237 -2.19 12.32 -3.56
N ASN A 238 -2.13 13.42 -4.31
CA ASN A 238 -1.54 13.42 -5.66
C ASN A 238 -0.02 13.23 -5.57
N THR A 239 0.43 11.97 -5.51
CA THR A 239 1.86 11.62 -5.37
C THR A 239 2.69 11.86 -6.63
N ILE A 240 2.06 12.20 -7.76
CA ILE A 240 2.77 12.51 -9.01
C ILE A 240 3.57 13.83 -8.88
N TYR A 241 3.18 14.72 -7.96
CA TYR A 241 4.00 15.88 -7.59
C TYR A 241 5.25 15.54 -6.76
N PHE A 242 5.36 14.32 -6.25
CA PHE A 242 6.54 13.85 -5.53
C PHE A 242 7.41 12.94 -6.41
N PHE A 243 6.84 12.39 -7.50
CA PHE A 243 7.45 11.36 -8.34
C PHE A 243 8.71 11.88 -9.06
N THR A 244 9.84 11.17 -8.90
CA THR A 244 11.11 11.48 -9.57
C THR A 244 11.00 11.54 -11.10
N SER A 245 10.09 10.75 -11.71
CA SER A 245 9.84 10.78 -13.15
C SER A 245 8.99 11.97 -13.64
N ASN A 246 8.43 12.79 -12.76
CA ASN A 246 7.69 14.00 -13.15
C ASN A 246 8.66 15.18 -13.39
N SER A 247 9.16 15.28 -14.62
CA SER A 247 10.12 16.33 -15.01
C SER A 247 9.57 17.76 -14.97
N ALA A 248 8.25 17.96 -14.81
CA ALA A 248 7.62 19.27 -14.74
C ALA A 248 7.63 19.91 -13.33
N VAL A 249 8.21 19.24 -12.33
CA VAL A 249 8.34 19.75 -10.95
C VAL A 249 9.78 19.61 -10.43
N ASP A 250 10.09 20.30 -9.33
CA ASP A 250 11.41 20.37 -8.70
C ASP A 250 11.34 20.09 -7.18
N GLY A 251 10.58 19.06 -6.83
CA GLY A 251 10.47 18.53 -5.47
C GLY A 251 9.60 19.36 -4.53
N CYS A 252 9.95 19.34 -3.24
CA CYS A 252 9.16 19.91 -2.16
C CYS A 252 9.93 20.95 -1.32
N ALA A 253 11.12 21.38 -1.76
CA ALA A 253 11.95 22.35 -1.03
C ALA A 253 11.54 23.82 -1.24
N LYS A 254 11.29 24.22 -2.49
CA LYS A 254 10.92 25.59 -2.89
C LYS A 254 9.42 25.82 -2.69
N LYS A 255 9.04 27.01 -2.20
CA LYS A 255 7.62 27.33 -1.90
C LYS A 255 6.68 27.24 -3.12
N HIS A 256 7.14 27.69 -4.28
CA HIS A 256 6.36 27.76 -5.52
C HIS A 256 6.24 26.42 -6.28
N GLU A 257 6.85 25.35 -5.77
CA GLU A 257 6.69 24.02 -6.35
C GLU A 257 5.41 23.38 -5.79
N PRO A 258 4.56 22.75 -6.62
CA PRO A 258 3.30 22.17 -6.17
C PRO A 258 3.53 21.04 -5.13
N GLY A 259 4.71 20.41 -5.12
CA GLY A 259 5.10 19.48 -4.07
C GLY A 259 5.23 20.14 -2.69
N TYR A 260 5.69 21.39 -2.60
CA TYR A 260 5.71 22.15 -1.34
C TYR A 260 4.30 22.51 -0.90
N GLU A 261 3.48 23.04 -1.81
CA GLU A 261 2.09 23.45 -1.54
C GLU A 261 1.25 22.27 -1.04
N HIS A 262 1.39 21.11 -1.69
CA HIS A 262 0.75 19.85 -1.27
C HIS A 262 1.15 19.45 0.15
N MET A 263 2.46 19.45 0.46
CA MET A 263 2.96 19.14 1.79
C MET A 263 2.42 20.11 2.84
N GLU A 264 2.34 21.42 2.53
CA GLU A 264 1.80 22.41 3.46
C GLU A 264 0.28 22.25 3.67
N TRP A 265 -0.47 21.92 2.62
CA TRP A 265 -1.88 21.52 2.75
C TRP A 265 -2.03 20.27 3.63
N LEU A 266 -1.23 19.22 3.40
CA LEU A 266 -1.24 17.99 4.20
C LEU A 266 -0.94 18.27 5.68
N ARG A 267 0.05 19.14 5.96
CA ARG A 267 0.39 19.59 7.31
C ARG A 267 -0.79 20.29 7.99
N ILE A 268 -1.58 21.07 7.26
CA ILE A 268 -2.78 21.75 7.77
C ILE A 268 -3.90 20.73 8.01
N GLN A 269 -4.19 19.83 7.05
CA GLN A 269 -5.25 18.83 7.21
C GLN A 269 -4.99 17.90 8.42
N LEU A 270 -3.77 17.40 8.58
CA LEU A 270 -3.41 16.53 9.71
C LEU A 270 -3.51 17.25 11.06
N GLN A 271 -3.18 18.55 11.10
CA GLN A 271 -3.34 19.37 12.31
C GLN A 271 -4.83 19.60 12.64
N LEU A 272 -5.67 19.92 11.65
CA LEU A 272 -7.12 20.05 11.85
C LEU A 272 -7.75 18.73 12.34
N LEU A 273 -7.32 17.58 11.79
CA LEU A 273 -7.79 16.27 12.25
C LEU A 273 -7.34 15.98 13.69
N ARG A 274 -6.09 16.33 14.06
CA ARG A 274 -5.61 16.24 15.45
C ARG A 274 -6.48 17.06 16.41
N GLU A 275 -6.72 18.32 16.08
CA GLU A 275 -7.51 19.25 16.91
C GLU A 275 -8.95 18.79 17.09
N ARG A 276 -9.52 18.15 16.06
CA ARG A 276 -10.84 17.51 16.09
C ARG A 276 -10.86 16.12 16.75
N GLY A 277 -9.71 15.59 17.19
CA GLY A 277 -9.58 14.25 17.76
C GLY A 277 -9.76 13.10 16.76
N MET A 278 -9.75 13.40 15.45
CA MET A 278 -9.92 12.45 14.36
C MET A 278 -8.62 11.74 13.98
N LYS A 279 -8.75 10.71 13.14
CA LYS A 279 -7.65 9.92 12.58
C LYS A 279 -7.61 10.01 11.06
N ALA A 280 -6.47 9.65 10.47
CA ALA A 280 -6.22 9.71 9.02
C ALA A 280 -5.69 8.38 8.45
N ILE A 281 -6.24 7.93 7.33
CA ILE A 281 -5.54 7.06 6.37
C ILE A 281 -4.93 7.95 5.30
N LEU A 282 -3.66 7.75 4.96
CA LEU A 282 -3.04 8.36 3.78
C LEU A 282 -3.15 7.39 2.61
N LEU A 283 -3.51 7.89 1.43
CA LEU A 283 -3.48 7.11 0.20
C LEU A 283 -2.83 7.91 -0.94
N GLY A 284 -2.15 7.20 -1.84
CA GLY A 284 -1.56 7.75 -3.06
C GLY A 284 -1.33 6.63 -4.07
N HIS A 285 -0.84 6.95 -5.26
CA HIS A 285 -0.54 5.91 -6.25
C HIS A 285 0.92 5.44 -6.12
N VAL A 286 1.87 6.30 -6.51
CA VAL A 286 3.31 6.03 -6.43
C VAL A 286 3.76 5.98 -4.96
N PRO A 287 4.29 4.85 -4.45
CA PRO A 287 4.72 4.74 -3.05
C PRO A 287 6.05 5.48 -2.78
N PRO A 288 6.31 5.87 -1.51
CA PRO A 288 7.56 6.52 -1.09
C PRO A 288 8.74 5.54 -0.95
N ALA A 289 9.00 4.75 -2.00
CA ALA A 289 10.09 3.78 -2.05
C ALA A 289 11.45 4.50 -2.14
N ARG A 290 12.39 4.07 -1.30
CA ARG A 290 13.73 4.65 -1.16
C ARG A 290 14.75 3.56 -0.79
N VAL A 291 15.31 2.92 -1.81
CA VAL A 291 16.38 1.92 -1.72
C VAL A 291 17.35 2.12 -2.90
N ASP A 292 18.56 1.56 -2.81
CA ASP A 292 19.64 1.76 -3.79
C ASP A 292 19.22 1.51 -5.27
N SER A 293 18.32 0.57 -5.55
CA SER A 293 17.75 0.28 -6.88
C SER A 293 16.49 1.06 -7.28
N LYS A 294 15.78 1.70 -6.34
CA LYS A 294 14.59 2.53 -6.67
C LYS A 294 14.35 3.63 -5.63
N GLU A 295 14.46 4.87 -6.09
CA GLU A 295 13.98 6.08 -5.42
C GLU A 295 12.78 6.62 -6.20
N SER A 296 11.58 6.48 -5.63
CA SER A 296 10.34 6.84 -6.31
C SER A 296 9.91 8.28 -6.08
N TRP A 297 10.32 8.91 -4.97
CA TRP A 297 9.98 10.30 -4.69
C TRP A 297 11.25 11.13 -4.57
N ASP A 298 11.21 12.38 -5.03
CA ASP A 298 12.28 13.36 -4.78
C ASP A 298 12.63 13.39 -3.29
N GLU A 299 13.92 13.31 -2.97
CA GLU A 299 14.44 13.27 -1.60
C GLU A 299 13.83 14.37 -0.71
N THR A 300 13.62 15.59 -1.22
CA THR A 300 13.05 16.69 -0.42
C THR A 300 11.57 16.47 -0.10
N CYS A 301 10.85 15.77 -0.97
CA CYS A 301 9.48 15.30 -0.70
C CYS A 301 9.47 14.13 0.28
N TRP A 302 10.35 13.14 0.11
CA TRP A 302 10.47 12.01 1.03
C TRP A 302 10.81 12.48 2.46
N GLN A 303 11.76 13.41 2.58
CA GLN A 303 12.20 14.02 3.85
C GLN A 303 11.06 14.73 4.58
N LYS A 304 10.30 15.59 3.90
CA LYS A 304 9.10 16.24 4.46
C LYS A 304 8.04 15.23 4.86
N TYR A 305 7.77 14.25 4.00
CA TYR A 305 6.77 13.21 4.26
C TYR A 305 7.11 12.39 5.51
N ALA A 306 8.33 11.84 5.58
CA ALA A 306 8.78 11.05 6.73
C ALA A 306 8.73 11.88 8.03
N LEU A 307 9.11 13.16 7.99
CA LEU A 307 8.97 14.07 9.12
C LEU A 307 7.50 14.26 9.52
N PHE A 308 6.58 14.49 8.58
CA PHE A 308 5.17 14.70 8.89
C PHE A 308 4.50 13.44 9.42
N VAL A 309 4.79 12.26 8.84
CA VAL A 309 4.31 10.99 9.38
C VAL A 309 4.82 10.76 10.82
N ARG A 310 6.08 11.09 11.12
CA ARG A 310 6.64 11.05 12.48
C ARG A 310 5.94 12.00 13.45
N GLN A 311 5.67 13.23 13.01
CA GLN A 311 5.05 14.25 13.85
C GLN A 311 3.55 14.01 14.03
N PHE A 312 2.84 13.41 13.08
CA PHE A 312 1.40 13.10 13.14
C PHE A 312 1.11 11.61 13.42
N ARG A 313 2.06 10.90 14.04
CA ARG A 313 1.94 9.47 14.39
C ARG A 313 0.84 9.14 15.41
N ASP A 314 0.23 10.15 16.02
CA ASP A 314 -0.98 10.11 16.84
C ASP A 314 -2.28 10.15 16.02
N VAL A 315 -2.23 10.67 14.78
CA VAL A 315 -3.36 10.84 13.86
C VAL A 315 -3.40 9.75 12.79
N ILE A 316 -2.25 9.45 12.18
CA ILE A 316 -2.15 8.55 11.02
C ILE A 316 -2.27 7.08 11.47
N VAL A 317 -3.16 6.32 10.82
CA VAL A 317 -3.42 4.90 11.12
C VAL A 317 -2.78 3.93 10.11
N GLY A 318 -2.44 4.42 8.92
CA GLY A 318 -1.82 3.65 7.84
C GLY A 318 -1.62 4.50 6.57
N SER A 319 -0.74 4.04 5.69
CA SER A 319 -0.49 4.64 4.37
C SER A 319 -0.58 3.57 3.29
N LEU A 320 -1.39 3.78 2.24
CA LEU A 320 -1.77 2.78 1.23
C LEU A 320 -1.45 3.25 -0.19
N TYR A 321 -0.86 2.37 -1.00
CA TYR A 321 -0.34 2.69 -2.35
C TYR A 321 -0.57 1.57 -3.39
N GLY A 322 -0.38 1.89 -4.67
CA GLY A 322 -0.44 0.97 -5.82
C GLY A 322 0.85 1.01 -6.65
N HIS A 323 0.74 1.20 -7.98
CA HIS A 323 1.83 1.47 -8.95
C HIS A 323 2.81 0.31 -9.22
N MET A 324 3.27 -0.36 -8.17
CA MET A 324 4.36 -1.34 -8.27
C MET A 324 3.87 -2.71 -8.78
N ASN A 325 2.55 -2.93 -8.84
CA ASN A 325 1.89 -4.19 -9.24
C ASN A 325 2.26 -5.43 -8.39
N ILE A 326 3.05 -5.30 -7.31
CA ILE A 326 3.51 -6.39 -6.44
C ILE A 326 3.11 -6.16 -4.97
N ASP A 327 2.76 -7.23 -4.26
CA ASP A 327 2.43 -7.16 -2.83
C ASP A 327 3.69 -6.95 -1.98
N HIS A 328 3.80 -5.79 -1.36
CA HIS A 328 4.84 -5.56 -0.38
C HIS A 328 4.48 -4.42 0.57
N PHE A 329 5.37 -4.19 1.53
CA PHE A 329 5.35 -3.04 2.40
C PHE A 329 6.76 -2.47 2.48
N MET A 330 6.89 -1.26 3.00
CA MET A 330 8.17 -0.61 3.25
C MET A 330 8.13 0.11 4.60
N LEU A 331 9.30 0.30 5.20
CA LEU A 331 9.45 0.96 6.49
C LEU A 331 10.18 2.29 6.27
N GLN A 332 9.49 3.41 6.51
CA GLN A 332 10.14 4.71 6.61
C GLN A 332 10.88 4.77 7.95
N ASP A 333 12.22 4.80 7.91
CA ASP A 333 13.06 4.94 9.10
C ASP A 333 13.32 6.43 9.39
N PHE A 334 12.81 6.92 10.52
CA PHE A 334 12.94 8.31 10.91
C PHE A 334 14.36 8.73 11.33
N ASP A 335 15.27 7.78 11.57
CA ASP A 335 16.70 8.09 11.73
C ASP A 335 17.36 8.49 10.39
N ASN A 336 16.66 8.33 9.26
CA ASN A 336 17.13 8.77 7.93
C ASN A 336 16.60 10.16 7.54
N ILE A 337 15.92 10.86 8.45
CA ILE A 337 15.55 12.27 8.28
C ILE A 337 16.78 13.13 8.53
N GLU A 338 17.09 14.04 7.61
CA GLU A 338 18.23 14.96 7.76
C GLU A 338 18.02 15.95 8.90
N LYS A 339 19.09 16.24 9.65
CA LYS A 339 19.06 17.24 10.72
C LYS A 339 18.62 18.63 10.25
N ASP A 340 18.90 19.00 9.00
CA ASP A 340 18.39 20.25 8.45
C ASP A 340 16.86 20.21 8.31
N THR A 341 16.31 19.13 7.75
CA THR A 341 14.86 18.87 7.64
C THR A 341 14.19 18.92 9.01
N GLU A 342 14.77 18.27 10.03
CA GLU A 342 14.26 18.32 11.41
C GLU A 342 14.16 19.75 11.97
N ASN A 343 15.07 20.64 11.54
CA ASN A 343 15.10 22.05 11.92
C ASN A 343 14.30 22.96 10.97
N GLY A 344 13.46 22.39 10.09
CA GLY A 344 12.61 23.14 9.17
C GLY A 344 13.37 23.77 7.99
N ARG A 345 14.46 23.14 7.53
CA ARG A 345 15.30 23.65 6.45
C ARG A 345 15.64 22.56 5.45
N MET A 346 15.50 22.80 4.14
CA MET A 346 15.94 21.85 3.11
C MET A 346 16.72 22.56 2.01
N LYS A 347 17.64 21.85 1.38
CA LYS A 347 18.24 22.28 0.12
C LYS A 347 17.30 21.84 -1.02
N ALA A 348 17.17 22.63 -2.07
CA ALA A 348 16.72 22.07 -3.35
C ALA A 348 17.88 21.28 -3.97
N MET A 349 17.59 20.11 -4.55
CA MET A 349 18.58 19.37 -5.31
C MET A 349 18.81 20.05 -6.67
N TRP A 350 20.07 20.14 -7.08
CA TRP A 350 20.45 20.71 -8.38
C TRP A 350 20.57 19.57 -9.40
N LYS A 351 19.71 19.60 -10.43
CA LYS A 351 19.53 18.51 -11.41
C LYS A 351 20.79 18.11 -12.21
N SER A 352 21.89 18.88 -12.21
CA SER A 352 23.11 18.47 -12.94
C SER A 352 23.98 17.42 -12.21
N ALA A 353 23.69 17.06 -10.97
CA ALA A 353 24.34 15.89 -10.34
C ALA A 353 23.70 14.56 -10.78
N ALA A 354 22.45 14.59 -11.24
CA ALA A 354 21.73 13.40 -11.70
C ALA A 354 22.13 12.97 -13.12
N LEU A 355 22.33 13.93 -14.03
CA LEU A 355 22.58 13.67 -15.46
C LEU A 355 23.80 12.79 -15.80
N ASP A 356 24.83 12.74 -14.95
CA ASP A 356 26.04 11.93 -15.22
C ASP A 356 25.97 10.50 -14.63
N ASN A 357 25.06 10.22 -13.71
CA ASN A 357 24.87 8.88 -13.11
C ASN A 357 23.51 8.23 -13.43
N GLU A 358 22.50 8.98 -13.87
CA GLU A 358 21.24 8.45 -14.39
C GLU A 358 21.34 8.00 -15.87
N LYS A 359 22.31 7.14 -16.18
CA LYS A 359 22.05 6.07 -17.17
C LYS A 359 21.24 4.99 -16.46
N SER A 360 20.01 5.37 -16.11
CA SER A 360 19.21 4.74 -15.07
C SER A 360 18.81 3.31 -15.42
N LEU A 361 18.81 2.45 -14.40
CA LEU A 361 18.39 1.04 -14.44
C LEU A 361 16.86 0.88 -14.47
N LEU A 362 16.13 1.92 -14.88
CA LEU A 362 14.68 2.02 -14.88
C LEU A 362 14.20 2.46 -16.27
N VAL A 363 13.36 1.64 -16.89
CA VAL A 363 12.73 1.97 -18.18
C VAL A 363 11.36 2.58 -17.89
N ASP A 364 11.18 3.85 -18.27
CA ASP A 364 9.91 4.58 -18.37
C ASP A 364 9.04 4.68 -17.08
N GLY A 365 9.58 4.27 -15.93
CA GLY A 365 8.97 4.37 -14.59
C GLY A 365 8.25 3.09 -14.12
N GLU A 366 8.03 2.14 -15.03
CA GLU A 366 7.34 0.88 -14.77
C GLU A 366 8.24 -0.17 -14.11
N VAL A 367 7.63 -1.03 -13.29
CA VAL A 367 8.34 -2.12 -12.60
C VAL A 367 8.32 -3.39 -13.45
N THR A 368 9.40 -3.62 -14.21
CA THR A 368 9.64 -4.93 -14.84
C THR A 368 9.87 -6.00 -13.76
N THR A 369 9.66 -7.29 -14.06
CA THR A 369 9.87 -8.37 -13.07
C THR A 369 11.33 -8.48 -12.60
N ALA A 370 12.29 -8.12 -13.45
CA ALA A 370 13.70 -7.98 -13.06
C ALA A 370 13.88 -6.80 -12.07
N SER A 371 13.36 -5.62 -12.40
CA SER A 371 13.37 -4.44 -11.53
C SER A 371 12.67 -4.69 -10.18
N ALA A 372 11.53 -5.39 -10.17
CA ALA A 372 10.85 -5.86 -8.96
C ALA A 372 11.76 -6.78 -8.12
N SER A 373 12.47 -7.70 -8.78
CA SER A 373 13.33 -8.66 -8.09
C SER A 373 14.52 -7.98 -7.41
N ASP A 374 15.20 -7.08 -8.12
CA ASP A 374 16.31 -6.28 -7.59
C ASP A 374 15.84 -5.36 -6.45
N TYR A 375 14.70 -4.69 -6.64
CA TYR A 375 14.06 -3.86 -5.62
C TYR A 375 13.75 -4.65 -4.33
N LEU A 376 13.13 -5.83 -4.43
CA LEU A 376 12.83 -6.66 -3.26
C LEU A 376 14.10 -7.20 -2.59
N LEU A 377 15.16 -7.49 -3.36
CA LEU A 377 16.47 -7.89 -2.83
C LEU A 377 17.11 -6.74 -2.03
N ASP A 378 17.06 -5.51 -2.50
CA ASP A 378 17.59 -4.33 -1.78
C ASP A 378 16.74 -3.98 -0.55
N LEU A 379 15.41 -4.02 -0.67
CA LEU A 379 14.50 -3.87 0.45
C LEU A 379 14.81 -4.89 1.56
N ARG A 380 15.13 -6.14 1.19
CA ARG A 380 15.61 -7.16 2.13
C ARG A 380 16.98 -6.84 2.73
N LYS A 381 17.93 -6.27 1.97
CA LYS A 381 19.23 -5.80 2.50
C LYS A 381 19.03 -4.71 3.56
N VAL A 382 18.10 -3.78 3.34
CA VAL A 382 17.70 -2.76 4.32
C VAL A 382 17.11 -3.42 5.57
N TRP A 383 16.17 -4.35 5.41
CA TRP A 383 15.57 -5.07 6.54
C TRP A 383 16.55 -5.94 7.33
N ALA A 384 17.60 -6.46 6.70
CA ALA A 384 18.66 -7.20 7.38
C ALA A 384 19.50 -6.34 8.34
N ARG A 385 19.46 -5.01 8.20
CA ARG A 385 20.13 -4.03 9.07
C ARG A 385 19.28 -3.60 10.28
N LEU A 386 17.99 -4.01 10.36
CA LEU A 386 17.10 -3.63 11.46
C LEU A 386 17.59 -4.14 12.83
N PRO A 387 17.37 -3.38 13.93
CA PRO A 387 17.75 -3.80 15.28
C PRO A 387 17.17 -5.18 15.67
N ALA A 388 18.00 -5.99 16.32
CA ALA A 388 17.65 -7.33 16.77
C ALA A 388 17.50 -7.41 18.29
N PRO A 389 16.54 -8.22 18.81
CA PRO A 389 16.39 -8.43 20.24
C PRO A 389 17.48 -9.38 20.75
N PRO A 390 17.84 -9.33 22.04
CA PRO A 390 18.84 -10.23 22.62
C PRO A 390 18.38 -11.70 22.63
N THR A 391 19.09 -12.56 21.91
CA THR A 391 18.97 -14.04 21.95
C THR A 391 19.71 -14.60 23.19
N LYS A 392 19.35 -15.73 23.81
CA LYS A 392 18.34 -16.80 23.53
C LYS A 392 17.80 -17.33 24.89
N LYS A 393 16.78 -18.21 24.88
CA LYS A 393 16.01 -18.72 26.05
C LYS A 393 15.20 -17.66 26.80
N THR A 394 14.13 -17.16 26.18
CA THR A 394 12.84 -16.93 26.87
C THR A 394 11.71 -16.91 25.84
N SER A 395 10.54 -17.39 26.27
CA SER A 395 9.35 -17.56 25.44
C SER A 395 8.80 -16.23 24.92
N ALA A 396 8.10 -16.26 23.78
CA ALA A 396 7.31 -15.12 23.30
C ALA A 396 6.14 -14.75 24.23
N ARG A 397 5.86 -15.56 25.27
CA ARG A 397 4.93 -15.25 26.37
C ARG A 397 5.39 -14.06 27.24
N ASP A 398 6.69 -13.82 27.41
CA ASP A 398 7.27 -12.72 28.22
C ASP A 398 7.03 -11.28 27.65
N PHE A 399 6.11 -11.16 26.69
CA PHE A 399 5.74 -9.91 26.01
C PHE A 399 4.22 -9.74 25.82
N LYS A 400 3.38 -10.62 26.39
CA LYS A 400 1.91 -10.53 26.25
C LYS A 400 1.13 -10.13 27.51
N ASP A 401 1.67 -10.32 28.72
CA ASP A 401 0.92 -10.11 29.97
C ASP A 401 1.52 -9.01 30.87
N GLU A 402 1.29 -7.73 30.55
CA GLU A 402 1.63 -6.58 31.41
C GLU A 402 0.42 -6.04 32.21
N GLU A 403 -0.69 -6.79 32.31
CA GLU A 403 -1.85 -6.44 33.17
C GLU A 403 -1.96 -7.28 34.47
N GLN A 404 -1.05 -8.22 34.71
CA GLN A 404 -1.04 -8.98 35.98
C GLN A 404 0.33 -9.59 36.34
N GLU A 405 1.41 -8.79 36.32
CA GLU A 405 2.72 -9.22 36.86
C GLU A 405 2.62 -9.47 38.38
N SER A 406 2.48 -10.75 38.75
CA SER A 406 2.32 -11.16 40.14
C SER A 406 3.66 -11.11 40.91
N ILE A 407 3.52 -11.01 42.24
CA ILE A 407 4.56 -10.85 43.27
C ILE A 407 5.77 -11.80 43.14
N TRP A 408 5.61 -12.93 42.44
CA TRP A 408 6.67 -13.91 42.17
C TRP A 408 7.81 -13.38 41.32
N GLU A 409 7.55 -12.56 40.30
CA GLU A 409 8.61 -12.06 39.40
C GLU A 409 9.51 -11.01 40.09
N TRP A 410 8.91 -10.20 40.97
CA TRP A 410 9.64 -9.32 41.89
C TRP A 410 10.57 -10.10 42.84
N LEU A 411 10.10 -11.23 43.38
CA LEU A 411 10.89 -12.10 44.27
C LEU A 411 12.11 -12.71 43.54
N VAL A 412 11.94 -13.21 42.31
CA VAL A 412 13.04 -13.79 41.52
C VAL A 412 14.08 -12.73 41.13
N SER A 413 13.66 -11.49 40.88
CA SER A 413 14.56 -10.38 40.51
C SER A 413 15.63 -10.05 41.55
N LYS A 414 15.42 -10.37 42.83
CA LYS A 414 16.36 -10.09 43.92
C LYS A 414 17.54 -11.06 44.02
N VAL A 415 17.52 -12.19 43.30
CA VAL A 415 18.40 -13.33 43.61
C VAL A 415 19.51 -13.55 42.56
N THR A 416 19.48 -12.94 41.37
CA THR A 416 20.51 -13.18 40.34
C THR A 416 20.99 -11.94 39.58
N ASN A 417 22.33 -11.76 39.51
CA ASN A 417 22.99 -10.71 38.71
C ASN A 417 22.77 -10.85 37.19
N ALA A 418 22.40 -12.04 36.71
CA ALA A 418 22.12 -12.29 35.29
C ALA A 418 20.86 -11.55 34.79
N SER A 419 19.94 -11.17 35.69
CA SER A 419 18.74 -10.41 35.34
C SER A 419 19.04 -8.99 34.81
N LYS A 420 20.12 -8.37 35.29
CA LYS A 420 20.46 -6.96 34.99
C LYS A 420 20.92 -6.76 33.56
N ASP A 421 21.86 -7.57 33.06
CA ASP A 421 22.32 -7.52 31.65
C ASP A 421 21.18 -7.84 30.67
N LYS A 422 20.31 -8.81 30.98
CA LYS A 422 19.10 -9.09 30.17
C LYS A 422 18.18 -7.86 30.08
N LYS A 423 17.92 -7.19 31.20
CA LYS A 423 17.07 -5.98 31.27
C LYS A 423 17.71 -4.79 30.53
N GLU A 424 19.01 -4.62 30.65
CA GLU A 424 19.78 -3.58 29.95
C GLU A 424 19.79 -3.81 28.42
N ARG A 425 19.99 -5.05 27.98
CA ARG A 425 19.88 -5.43 26.56
C ARG A 425 18.47 -5.27 26.00
N LYS A 426 17.42 -5.65 26.74
CA LYS A 426 16.00 -5.42 26.36
C LYS A 426 15.75 -3.91 26.22
N LYS A 427 16.20 -3.11 27.20
CA LYS A 427 16.10 -1.63 27.16
C LYS A 427 16.81 -1.04 25.93
N LYS A 428 18.07 -1.42 25.68
CA LYS A 428 18.84 -0.94 24.51
C LYS A 428 18.18 -1.30 23.18
N TYR A 429 17.63 -2.51 23.04
CA TYR A 429 16.87 -2.89 21.85
C TYR A 429 15.62 -2.01 21.65
N LEU A 430 14.85 -1.78 22.73
CA LEU A 430 13.67 -0.91 22.67
C LEU A 430 14.06 0.54 22.33
N GLU A 431 15.16 1.07 22.88
CA GLU A 431 15.68 2.39 22.50
C GLU A 431 16.04 2.46 21.00
N GLN A 432 16.71 1.43 20.45
CA GLN A 432 17.10 1.38 19.03
C GLN A 432 15.93 1.38 18.03
N ILE A 433 14.75 0.90 18.43
CA ILE A 433 13.53 0.92 17.59
C ILE A 433 12.60 2.11 17.89
N GLY A 434 12.97 3.04 18.78
CA GLY A 434 12.09 4.14 19.18
C GLY A 434 10.98 3.72 20.15
N GLY A 435 11.31 2.93 21.18
CA GLY A 435 10.41 2.57 22.27
C GLY A 435 9.61 1.29 22.06
N LYS A 436 8.65 1.03 22.97
CA LYS A 436 7.91 -0.25 23.03
C LYS A 436 6.98 -0.52 21.85
N TYR A 437 6.66 0.52 21.07
CA TYR A 437 5.78 0.49 19.90
C TYR A 437 6.51 0.64 18.55
N ALA A 438 7.85 0.69 18.57
CA ALA A 438 8.67 0.93 17.38
C ALA A 438 8.47 2.31 16.70
N GLU A 439 8.32 3.40 17.47
CA GLU A 439 7.98 4.76 16.97
C GLU A 439 9.08 5.41 16.10
N ARG A 440 10.23 4.76 15.91
CA ARG A 440 11.25 5.15 14.92
C ARG A 440 10.79 4.91 13.48
N TYR A 441 9.83 4.03 13.25
CA TYR A 441 9.42 3.62 11.92
C TYR A 441 7.98 4.06 11.63
N ALA A 442 7.62 4.16 10.35
CA ALA A 442 6.25 4.02 9.88
C ALA A 442 6.18 2.94 8.80
N ALA A 443 5.01 2.32 8.63
CA ALA A 443 4.76 1.34 7.59
C ALA A 443 3.91 1.95 6.46
N SER A 444 4.39 1.81 5.22
CA SER A 444 3.62 2.07 4.01
C SER A 444 3.34 0.74 3.31
N LEU A 445 2.07 0.47 2.99
CA LEU A 445 1.63 -0.77 2.37
C LEU A 445 1.34 -0.53 0.89
N VAL A 446 1.80 -1.44 0.03
CA VAL A 446 1.56 -1.41 -1.41
C VAL A 446 0.67 -2.60 -1.75
N SER A 447 -0.38 -2.36 -2.54
CA SER A 447 -1.25 -3.42 -3.03
C SER A 447 -0.72 -3.96 -4.36
N PRO A 448 -0.82 -5.28 -4.59
CA PRO A 448 -0.87 -5.80 -5.96
C PRO A 448 -2.16 -5.33 -6.65
N SER A 449 -2.24 -5.56 -7.95
CA SER A 449 -3.15 -4.88 -8.87
C SER A 449 -4.20 -5.79 -9.50
N VAL A 450 -5.17 -5.18 -10.19
CA VAL A 450 -6.15 -5.91 -11.02
C VAL A 450 -5.60 -6.23 -12.41
N VAL A 451 -4.70 -5.41 -12.96
CA VAL A 451 -4.05 -5.67 -14.26
C VAL A 451 -3.29 -7.02 -14.25
N PRO A 452 -3.41 -7.86 -15.30
CA PRO A 452 -2.87 -9.22 -15.31
C PRO A 452 -1.34 -9.29 -15.51
N ASN A 453 -0.59 -8.32 -14.98
CA ASN A 453 0.87 -8.39 -14.85
C ASN A 453 1.26 -9.58 -13.94
N TYR A 454 0.42 -9.88 -12.95
CA TYR A 454 0.41 -11.12 -12.17
C TYR A 454 -1.03 -11.69 -12.17
N PHE A 455 -1.48 -12.35 -11.10
CA PHE A 455 -2.91 -12.64 -10.97
C PHE A 455 -3.66 -11.38 -10.48
N PRO A 456 -4.81 -11.02 -11.10
CA PRO A 456 -5.65 -9.91 -10.64
C PRO A 456 -6.00 -10.08 -9.17
N THR A 457 -5.80 -9.02 -8.38
CA THR A 457 -5.86 -9.06 -6.92
C THR A 457 -6.67 -7.89 -6.34
N LEU A 458 -7.37 -8.15 -5.24
CA LEU A 458 -8.02 -7.14 -4.41
C LEU A 458 -7.80 -7.42 -2.92
N ARG A 459 -7.87 -6.38 -2.08
CA ARG A 459 -7.51 -6.47 -0.66
C ARG A 459 -8.61 -5.95 0.25
N ILE A 460 -9.00 -6.76 1.25
CA ILE A 460 -9.87 -6.34 2.34
C ILE A 460 -9.05 -6.12 3.60
N PHE A 461 -9.18 -4.93 4.18
CA PHE A 461 -8.64 -4.61 5.49
C PHE A 461 -9.73 -4.71 6.55
N GLU A 462 -9.42 -5.29 7.71
CA GLU A 462 -10.23 -5.14 8.92
C GLU A 462 -9.57 -4.16 9.89
N TYR A 463 -10.37 -3.37 10.60
CA TYR A 463 -9.93 -2.41 11.60
C TYR A 463 -10.79 -2.47 12.86
N ASN A 464 -10.19 -2.07 13.98
CA ASN A 464 -10.84 -2.15 15.28
C ASN A 464 -11.98 -1.12 15.42
N ILE A 465 -13.20 -1.58 15.64
CA ILE A 465 -14.40 -0.74 15.88
C ILE A 465 -14.83 -0.67 17.35
N THR A 466 -14.00 -1.07 18.32
CA THR A 466 -14.34 -0.98 19.76
C THR A 466 -14.80 0.43 20.14
N GLY A 467 -16.01 0.54 20.70
CA GLY A 467 -16.62 1.82 21.07
C GLY A 467 -17.19 2.64 19.90
N LEU A 468 -17.23 2.07 18.69
CA LEU A 468 -17.80 2.65 17.47
C LEU A 468 -18.95 1.80 16.88
N GLU A 469 -19.29 0.66 17.49
CA GLU A 469 -20.24 -0.35 16.98
C GLU A 469 -21.67 0.17 16.82
N HIS A 470 -22.01 1.23 17.55
CA HIS A 470 -23.30 1.91 17.48
C HIS A 470 -23.35 3.02 16.43
N LEU A 471 -22.23 3.38 15.80
CA LEU A 471 -22.22 4.39 14.75
C LEU A 471 -22.87 3.84 13.49
N SER A 472 -23.87 4.58 13.02
CA SER A 472 -24.43 4.40 11.68
C SER A 472 -23.67 5.29 10.70
N VAL A 473 -23.09 4.69 9.67
CA VAL A 473 -22.50 5.44 8.56
C VAL A 473 -23.63 5.95 7.66
N SER A 474 -23.74 7.27 7.56
CA SER A 474 -24.55 7.92 6.52
C SER A 474 -23.71 8.01 5.25
N SER A 475 -24.31 7.66 4.12
CA SER A 475 -23.54 7.31 2.91
C SER A 475 -23.03 8.48 2.06
N SER A 476 -23.42 9.72 2.37
CA SER A 476 -22.94 10.87 1.63
C SER A 476 -21.56 11.30 2.14
N PRO A 477 -20.66 11.84 1.30
CA PRO A 477 -19.57 12.67 1.79
C PRO A 477 -20.17 13.87 2.53
N THR A 478 -20.31 13.76 3.84
CA THR A 478 -20.87 14.82 4.67
C THR A 478 -19.89 15.97 4.68
N SER A 479 -20.36 17.17 4.33
CA SER A 479 -19.69 18.39 4.77
C SER A 479 -19.43 18.27 6.28
N PRO A 480 -18.27 18.71 6.78
CA PRO A 480 -18.02 18.76 8.21
C PRO A 480 -19.18 19.44 8.92
N LEU A 481 -19.55 18.96 10.11
CA LEU A 481 -20.56 19.60 10.94
C LEU A 481 -20.26 21.10 11.01
N GLU A 482 -21.25 21.96 10.73
CA GLU A 482 -21.11 23.43 10.76
C GLU A 482 -20.73 23.92 12.15
N THR A 483 -19.44 23.82 12.46
CA THR A 483 -18.77 24.52 13.54
C THR A 483 -18.27 25.83 12.93
N GLU A 484 -18.43 26.93 13.64
CA GLU A 484 -18.16 28.30 13.16
C GLU A 484 -16.64 28.59 12.98
N ILE A 485 -16.00 27.84 12.07
CA ILE A 485 -14.60 28.00 11.63
C ILE A 485 -14.56 28.43 10.14
N TYR A 486 -15.66 29.02 9.66
CA TYR A 486 -15.71 29.78 8.40
C TYR A 486 -15.15 31.19 8.62
N ALA A 487 -13.85 31.27 8.94
CA ALA A 487 -13.10 32.52 9.04
C ALA A 487 -11.63 32.35 8.59
N ASP A 488 -10.98 31.22 8.92
CA ASP A 488 -9.52 31.05 8.77
C ASP A 488 -9.09 30.09 7.65
N GLN A 489 -10.00 29.62 6.78
CA GLN A 489 -9.59 29.12 5.45
C GLN A 489 -9.29 30.28 4.51
N LEU A 490 -8.37 31.14 4.93
CA LEU A 490 -7.69 32.06 4.03
C LEU A 490 -6.98 31.25 2.93
N PRO A 491 -6.91 31.76 1.69
CA PRO A 491 -6.00 31.20 0.69
C PRO A 491 -4.58 31.12 1.27
N ILE A 492 -3.76 30.18 0.80
CA ILE A 492 -2.33 30.00 1.18
C ILE A 492 -1.46 31.15 0.59
N PHE A 493 -1.98 32.39 0.62
CA PHE A 493 -1.43 33.57 -0.02
C PHE A 493 -0.94 34.62 1.00
N THR A 494 -1.22 34.46 2.30
CA THR A 494 -0.86 35.47 3.32
C THR A 494 0.61 35.45 3.76
N ASP A 495 1.38 34.42 3.37
CA ASP A 495 2.84 34.35 3.58
C ASP A 495 3.66 34.57 2.27
N ILE A 496 3.00 35.02 1.19
CA ILE A 496 3.62 35.33 -0.12
C ILE A 496 4.44 36.63 -0.08
N ASP A 497 4.28 37.48 0.93
CA ASP A 497 5.12 38.69 1.13
C ASP A 497 6.63 38.37 1.36
N THR A 498 7.03 37.09 1.41
CA THR A 498 8.45 36.65 1.37
C THR A 498 8.90 36.02 0.05
N ASP A 499 8.01 35.86 -0.93
CA ASP A 499 8.33 35.19 -2.20
C ASP A 499 9.03 36.14 -3.20
N ASP A 500 8.80 37.44 -3.13
CA ASP A 500 9.49 38.43 -4.00
C ASP A 500 11.02 38.43 -3.77
N GLU A 501 11.51 38.25 -2.54
CA GLU A 501 12.94 38.14 -2.27
C GLU A 501 13.52 36.80 -2.76
N ASP A 502 12.86 35.67 -2.45
CA ASP A 502 13.35 34.33 -2.81
C ASP A 502 13.34 34.13 -4.34
N TYR A 503 12.27 34.56 -5.02
CA TYR A 503 12.12 34.49 -6.48
C TYR A 503 13.04 35.48 -7.22
N SER A 504 13.12 36.74 -6.79
CA SER A 504 14.00 37.73 -7.43
C SER A 504 15.46 37.30 -7.33
N GLU A 505 15.91 36.78 -6.18
CA GLU A 505 17.29 36.31 -6.02
C GLU A 505 17.63 35.07 -6.85
N ASP A 506 16.69 34.15 -7.05
CA ASP A 506 16.90 32.96 -7.88
C ASP A 506 16.97 33.30 -9.37
N VAL A 507 16.13 34.24 -9.84
CA VAL A 507 16.23 34.84 -11.19
C VAL A 507 17.56 35.57 -11.37
N ASP A 508 18.04 36.27 -10.35
CA ASP A 508 19.34 36.96 -10.37
C ASP A 508 20.54 36.01 -10.27
N ALA A 509 20.38 34.85 -9.62
CA ALA A 509 21.37 33.78 -9.61
C ALA A 509 21.50 33.16 -11.01
N ALA A 510 20.38 32.80 -11.65
CA ALA A 510 20.33 32.26 -13.00
C ALA A 510 21.03 33.18 -14.02
N LYS A 511 20.76 34.50 -13.96
CA LYS A 511 21.40 35.51 -14.82
C LYS A 511 22.91 35.67 -14.61
N LYS A 512 23.46 35.25 -13.47
CA LYS A 512 24.88 35.44 -13.10
C LYS A 512 25.80 34.24 -13.42
N HIS A 513 25.32 33.23 -14.16
CA HIS A 513 26.13 32.07 -14.59
C HIS A 513 27.15 32.36 -15.72
N LYS A 514 28.03 33.35 -15.52
CA LYS A 514 29.35 33.43 -16.17
C LYS A 514 30.44 33.72 -15.13
N GLY A 515 30.76 32.67 -14.37
CA GLY A 515 32.02 32.55 -13.62
C GLY A 515 32.06 33.14 -12.22
N LYS A 516 31.89 32.28 -11.21
CA LYS A 516 32.70 32.28 -9.96
C LYS A 516 32.48 30.99 -9.15
N LYS A 517 33.56 30.42 -8.62
CA LYS A 517 33.55 29.24 -7.74
C LYS A 517 32.96 29.60 -6.36
N GLY A 518 32.20 28.68 -5.77
CA GLY A 518 32.02 28.62 -4.30
C GLY A 518 30.89 29.47 -3.67
N LYS A 519 29.66 29.44 -4.20
CA LYS A 519 28.49 29.83 -3.40
C LYS A 519 28.09 28.69 -2.46
N LYS A 520 27.75 29.00 -1.20
CA LYS A 520 27.07 28.06 -0.31
C LYS A 520 25.66 27.80 -0.86
N GLU A 521 25.23 26.54 -0.87
CA GLU A 521 23.91 26.12 -1.33
C GLU A 521 22.79 26.76 -0.48
N ARG A 522 21.75 27.29 -1.15
CA ARG A 522 20.58 27.91 -0.51
C ARG A 522 19.79 26.84 0.26
N LYS A 523 19.33 27.18 1.46
CA LYS A 523 18.45 26.32 2.28
C LYS A 523 17.11 27.03 2.51
N TYR A 524 16.08 26.55 1.85
CA TYR A 524 14.69 26.98 1.99
C TYR A 524 14.16 26.59 3.37
N LYS A 525 13.26 27.41 3.92
CA LYS A 525 12.62 27.17 5.23
C LYS A 525 11.19 26.65 5.04
N PHE A 526 10.74 25.82 5.97
CA PHE A 526 9.36 25.36 6.06
C PHE A 526 8.94 25.16 7.51
N LYS A 527 7.62 25.15 7.77
CA LYS A 527 7.06 24.98 9.11
C LYS A 527 7.09 23.50 9.51
N VAL A 528 7.85 23.16 10.54
CA VAL A 528 7.79 21.83 11.17
C VAL A 528 6.56 21.79 12.08
N PRO A 529 5.63 20.83 11.91
CA PRO A 529 4.51 20.65 12.82
C PRO A 529 5.00 20.07 14.16
N ASP A 530 4.33 20.45 15.24
CA ASP A 530 4.58 19.87 16.55
C ASP A 530 4.19 18.39 16.57
N GLY A 531 5.01 17.58 17.25
CA GLY A 531 4.70 16.18 17.53
C GLY A 531 3.69 16.01 18.66
N PRO A 532 3.14 14.80 18.87
CA PRO A 532 2.37 14.51 20.07
C PRO A 532 3.20 14.73 21.34
N SER A 533 2.52 15.03 22.44
CA SER A 533 3.16 15.12 23.76
C SER A 533 4.01 13.88 24.04
N LYS A 534 5.19 14.07 24.64
CA LYS A 534 6.08 12.98 25.09
C LYS A 534 5.44 12.05 26.13
N SER A 535 4.32 12.46 26.74
CA SER A 535 3.52 11.65 27.67
C SER A 535 2.30 10.98 27.04
N ALA A 536 1.94 11.30 25.79
CA ALA A 536 0.80 10.70 25.11
C ALA A 536 1.17 9.30 24.58
N PRO A 537 0.24 8.33 24.58
CA PRO A 537 0.41 7.09 23.82
C PRO A 537 0.44 7.40 22.32
N PRO A 538 1.10 6.57 21.49
CA PRO A 538 1.12 6.77 20.05
C PRO A 538 -0.21 6.37 19.40
N GLY A 539 -0.39 6.72 18.12
CA GLY A 539 -1.65 6.56 17.39
C GLY A 539 -1.97 5.11 16.99
N PRO A 540 -3.10 4.90 16.28
CA PRO A 540 -3.65 3.57 16.05
C PRO A 540 -2.76 2.65 15.20
N ALA A 541 -1.84 3.20 14.42
CA ALA A 541 -0.80 2.44 13.71
C ALA A 541 0.22 1.76 14.66
N TYR A 542 0.36 2.23 15.91
CA TYR A 542 1.46 1.86 16.81
C TYR A 542 1.00 1.06 18.02
N SER A 543 -0.16 1.42 18.60
CA SER A 543 -0.75 0.76 19.75
C SER A 543 -2.19 0.34 19.42
N PRO A 544 -2.64 -0.88 19.77
CA PRO A 544 -4.02 -1.30 19.60
C PRO A 544 -4.99 -0.35 20.31
N GLN A 545 -5.88 0.26 19.53
CA GLN A 545 -6.99 1.11 19.97
C GLN A 545 -8.05 1.15 18.85
N PRO A 546 -9.16 1.90 18.98
CA PRO A 546 -10.11 2.05 17.87
C PRO A 546 -9.42 2.61 16.63
N LEU A 547 -9.83 2.14 15.45
CA LEU A 547 -9.26 2.42 14.13
C LEU A 547 -7.84 1.84 13.87
N THR A 548 -7.28 1.02 14.78
CA THR A 548 -6.10 0.21 14.47
C THR A 548 -6.43 -0.85 13.41
N LEU A 549 -5.60 -0.97 12.37
CA LEU A 549 -5.70 -2.07 11.39
C LEU A 549 -5.34 -3.42 12.05
N THR A 550 -6.16 -4.45 11.81
CA THR A 550 -6.06 -5.74 12.52
C THR A 550 -5.83 -6.95 11.61
N ARG A 551 -6.34 -6.91 10.37
CA ARG A 551 -6.25 -8.03 9.43
C ARG A 551 -6.18 -7.54 7.99
N ILE A 552 -5.43 -8.26 7.16
CA ILE A 552 -5.51 -8.21 5.70
C ILE A 552 -6.01 -9.57 5.23
N VAL A 553 -7.02 -9.56 4.37
CA VAL A 553 -7.39 -10.71 3.52
C VAL A 553 -7.14 -10.31 2.08
N GLN A 554 -6.23 -11.02 1.43
CA GLN A 554 -5.91 -10.81 0.02
C GLN A 554 -6.62 -11.86 -0.83
N TYR A 555 -7.28 -11.40 -1.89
CA TYR A 555 -8.02 -12.24 -2.81
C TYR A 555 -7.43 -12.14 -4.21
N TYR A 556 -7.25 -13.25 -4.91
CA TYR A 556 -6.69 -13.31 -6.26
C TYR A 556 -7.56 -14.13 -7.22
N ALA A 557 -7.57 -13.77 -8.50
CA ALA A 557 -8.22 -14.52 -9.56
C ALA A 557 -7.18 -15.33 -10.35
N ASN A 558 -7.17 -16.66 -10.20
CA ASN A 558 -6.24 -17.54 -10.90
C ASN A 558 -6.59 -17.65 -12.39
N LEU A 559 -6.14 -16.71 -13.21
CA LEU A 559 -6.45 -16.66 -14.65
C LEU A 559 -5.98 -17.91 -15.41
N THR A 560 -4.90 -18.57 -15.00
CA THR A 560 -4.45 -19.84 -15.58
C THR A 560 -5.53 -20.91 -15.47
N HIS A 561 -6.20 -20.98 -14.32
CA HIS A 561 -7.30 -21.89 -14.05
C HIS A 561 -8.61 -21.41 -14.72
N ILE A 562 -8.94 -20.12 -14.58
CA ILE A 562 -10.23 -19.56 -15.02
C ILE A 562 -10.33 -19.52 -16.56
N ASN A 563 -9.31 -19.05 -17.28
CA ASN A 563 -9.35 -18.97 -18.75
C ASN A 563 -9.48 -20.35 -19.40
N ASN A 564 -8.82 -21.39 -18.85
CA ASN A 564 -9.01 -22.81 -19.22
C ASN A 564 -8.71 -23.14 -20.71
N ASP A 565 -7.96 -22.27 -21.39
CA ASP A 565 -7.79 -22.29 -22.86
C ASP A 565 -6.69 -23.24 -23.37
N PHE A 566 -5.73 -23.63 -22.53
CA PHE A 566 -4.52 -24.39 -22.93
C PHE A 566 -4.34 -25.73 -22.21
N VAL A 567 -5.44 -26.38 -21.81
CA VAL A 567 -5.40 -27.73 -21.23
C VAL A 567 -4.70 -28.69 -22.20
N GLU A 568 -3.54 -29.22 -21.81
CA GLU A 568 -2.83 -30.22 -22.63
C GLU A 568 -3.72 -31.46 -22.78
N PRO A 569 -3.90 -32.00 -24.01
CA PRO A 569 -4.71 -33.20 -24.19
C PRO A 569 -4.07 -34.36 -23.41
N PRO A 570 -4.87 -35.22 -22.76
CA PRO A 570 -4.33 -36.36 -22.03
C PRO A 570 -3.45 -37.21 -22.97
N PRO A 571 -2.32 -37.76 -22.48
CA PRO A 571 -1.36 -38.45 -23.34
C PRO A 571 -1.99 -39.68 -23.97
N ASN A 572 -2.37 -39.56 -25.25
CA ASN A 572 -2.90 -40.68 -26.02
C ASN A 572 -1.83 -41.76 -26.19
N LEU A 573 -2.16 -42.96 -25.73
CA LEU A 573 -1.35 -44.18 -25.76
C LEU A 573 -1.12 -44.74 -27.19
N SER A 574 -0.62 -43.93 -28.12
CA SER A 574 -0.15 -44.41 -29.44
C SER A 574 0.65 -43.38 -30.26
N ALA A 575 1.81 -42.93 -29.76
CA ALA A 575 2.85 -42.32 -30.61
C ALA A 575 4.24 -42.70 -30.09
N ARG A 576 5.11 -43.21 -30.97
CA ARG A 576 6.48 -43.61 -30.61
C ARG A 576 7.37 -42.36 -30.42
N PRO A 577 8.23 -42.31 -29.39
CA PRO A 577 9.15 -41.20 -29.19
C PRO A 577 10.44 -41.38 -30.02
N ASP A 578 10.36 -41.17 -31.34
CA ASP A 578 11.53 -41.05 -32.22
C ASP A 578 11.79 -39.59 -32.60
N ALA A 579 12.14 -38.79 -31.59
CA ALA A 579 12.82 -37.51 -31.76
C ALA A 579 13.68 -37.26 -30.53
N SER A 580 15.00 -37.20 -30.71
CA SER A 580 15.94 -36.86 -29.64
C SER A 580 15.65 -35.46 -29.11
N VAL A 581 15.12 -35.37 -27.89
CA VAL A 581 15.00 -34.10 -27.18
C VAL A 581 16.41 -33.61 -26.89
N ASN A 582 16.87 -32.60 -27.64
CA ASN A 582 18.07 -31.86 -27.30
C ASN A 582 17.80 -31.07 -26.02
N VAL A 583 18.05 -31.71 -24.89
CA VAL A 583 18.13 -31.09 -23.57
C VAL A 583 19.39 -30.21 -23.56
N LEU A 584 19.30 -29.02 -24.17
CA LEU A 584 20.28 -27.91 -24.10
C LEU A 584 19.78 -26.69 -24.91
N SER A 585 18.65 -26.09 -24.51
CA SER A 585 18.27 -24.73 -24.89
C SER A 585 17.53 -24.03 -23.74
N ILE A 586 18.30 -23.71 -22.68
CA ILE A 586 17.85 -22.92 -21.54
C ILE A 586 17.79 -21.45 -22.00
N GLU A 587 16.68 -21.03 -22.62
CA GLU A 587 16.55 -19.67 -23.15
C GLU A 587 15.24 -18.97 -22.70
N SER A 588 15.42 -17.83 -22.03
CA SER A 588 14.40 -16.85 -21.60
C SER A 588 13.34 -17.33 -20.58
N ILE A 589 13.72 -17.42 -19.30
CA ILE A 589 12.75 -17.47 -18.18
C ILE A 589 12.30 -16.02 -17.93
N PHE A 590 11.00 -15.71 -18.04
CA PHE A 590 10.44 -14.34 -17.96
C PHE A 590 11.06 -13.25 -18.87
N GLY A 591 11.77 -13.64 -19.94
CA GLY A 591 12.55 -12.70 -20.76
C GLY A 591 13.96 -12.41 -20.22
N ILE A 592 14.29 -12.91 -19.02
CA ILE A 592 15.64 -12.89 -18.44
C ILE A 592 16.50 -13.91 -19.20
N SER A 593 17.51 -13.43 -19.92
CA SER A 593 18.59 -14.25 -20.45
C SER A 593 19.75 -14.23 -19.46
N ALA A 594 19.95 -15.32 -18.72
CA ALA A 594 21.09 -15.49 -17.82
C ALA A 594 22.27 -16.08 -18.59
N ILE A 595 23.05 -15.22 -19.25
CA ILE A 595 24.35 -15.60 -19.81
C ILE A 595 25.32 -15.86 -18.65
N SER A 596 26.32 -16.73 -18.84
CA SER A 596 27.30 -17.17 -17.82
C SER A 596 28.05 -16.05 -17.09
N ASP A 597 28.00 -14.83 -17.63
CA ASP A 597 28.85 -13.71 -17.26
C ASP A 597 28.11 -12.65 -16.42
N GLY A 598 26.88 -12.95 -15.99
CA GLY A 598 26.17 -12.19 -14.94
C GLY A 598 25.42 -10.93 -15.39
N ASN A 599 25.45 -10.57 -16.68
CA ASN A 599 24.62 -9.51 -17.23
C ASN A 599 23.23 -10.04 -17.64
N ILE A 600 22.18 -9.42 -17.11
CA ILE A 600 20.78 -9.70 -17.47
C ILE A 600 20.38 -8.80 -18.65
N GLU A 601 19.99 -9.40 -19.78
CA GLU A 601 19.33 -8.64 -20.84
C GLU A 601 17.89 -8.27 -20.45
N ASN A 602 17.64 -6.98 -20.23
CA ASN A 602 16.30 -6.44 -20.08
C ASN A 602 15.58 -6.40 -21.43
N LYS A 603 14.93 -7.50 -21.82
CA LYS A 603 13.88 -7.43 -22.85
C LYS A 603 12.74 -6.55 -22.30
N LYS A 604 12.43 -5.44 -22.99
CA LYS A 604 11.40 -4.47 -22.61
C LYS A 604 9.98 -5.06 -22.45
N TRP A 605 9.74 -6.27 -22.95
CA TRP A 605 8.42 -6.87 -23.05
C TRP A 605 8.41 -8.34 -22.60
N LYS A 606 7.40 -8.73 -21.83
CA LYS A 606 7.14 -10.08 -21.30
C LYS A 606 6.01 -10.77 -22.06
N GLU A 607 6.34 -11.88 -22.71
CA GLU A 607 5.36 -12.71 -23.42
C GLU A 607 4.59 -13.69 -22.52
N GLY A 608 4.93 -13.73 -21.23
CA GLY A 608 4.32 -14.56 -20.20
C GLY A 608 4.63 -16.06 -20.28
N LYS A 609 4.19 -16.80 -19.25
CA LYS A 609 4.41 -18.25 -19.13
C LYS A 609 3.80 -19.06 -20.29
N HIS A 610 2.77 -18.52 -20.94
CA HIS A 610 2.08 -19.17 -22.05
C HIS A 610 2.73 -18.96 -23.42
N LYS A 611 3.92 -18.33 -23.52
CA LYS A 611 4.66 -18.14 -24.78
C LYS A 611 4.82 -19.43 -25.62
N LYS A 612 4.82 -20.62 -24.99
CA LYS A 612 4.82 -21.93 -25.71
C LYS A 612 3.55 -22.18 -26.54
N HIS A 613 2.55 -21.30 -26.49
CA HIS A 613 1.29 -21.36 -27.23
C HIS A 613 1.11 -20.23 -28.26
N GLN A 614 2.10 -19.36 -28.50
CA GLN A 614 2.04 -18.39 -29.61
C GLN A 614 1.71 -19.10 -30.94
N GLY A 615 0.81 -18.52 -31.74
CA GLY A 615 0.37 -19.06 -33.02
C GLY A 615 -0.43 -20.38 -32.98
N LYS A 616 -0.61 -21.03 -31.82
CA LYS A 616 -1.45 -22.23 -31.70
C LYS A 616 -2.94 -21.86 -31.80
N GLN A 617 -3.77 -22.82 -32.21
CA GLN A 617 -5.22 -22.67 -32.14
C GLN A 617 -5.73 -23.15 -30.78
N PRO A 618 -6.35 -22.28 -29.97
CA PRO A 618 -7.16 -22.68 -28.81
C PRO A 618 -8.51 -23.25 -29.30
N ARG A 619 -9.46 -23.43 -28.39
CA ARG A 619 -10.84 -23.81 -28.74
C ARG A 619 -11.45 -22.74 -29.68
N PRO A 620 -12.40 -23.11 -30.57
CA PRO A 620 -13.04 -22.14 -31.47
C PRO A 620 -13.72 -20.96 -30.76
N GLU A 621 -14.21 -21.21 -29.54
CA GLU A 621 -14.81 -20.22 -28.64
C GLU A 621 -14.18 -20.38 -27.23
N PRO A 622 -14.03 -19.31 -26.44
CA PRO A 622 -13.59 -19.41 -25.05
C PRO A 622 -14.54 -20.25 -24.19
N HIS A 623 -13.97 -21.14 -23.39
CA HIS A 623 -14.70 -21.97 -22.43
C HIS A 623 -14.11 -21.78 -21.02
N PRO A 624 -14.19 -20.55 -20.47
CA PRO A 624 -13.66 -20.28 -19.14
C PRO A 624 -14.45 -21.07 -18.08
N ARG A 625 -13.80 -21.32 -16.95
CA ARG A 625 -14.46 -21.75 -15.71
C ARG A 625 -15.18 -20.55 -15.09
N GLU A 626 -15.93 -20.82 -14.03
CA GLU A 626 -16.51 -19.77 -13.19
C GLU A 626 -15.43 -18.77 -12.75
N PHE A 627 -15.72 -17.48 -12.92
CA PHE A 627 -14.81 -16.43 -12.49
C PHE A 627 -14.99 -16.21 -10.99
N VAL A 628 -13.94 -16.44 -10.22
CA VAL A 628 -13.97 -16.31 -8.76
C VAL A 628 -12.64 -15.74 -8.26
N PHE A 629 -12.73 -14.89 -7.25
CA PHE A 629 -11.59 -14.47 -6.44
C PHE A 629 -11.45 -15.41 -5.25
N GLU A 630 -10.33 -16.12 -5.16
CA GLU A 630 -9.98 -17.03 -4.08
C GLU A 630 -9.12 -16.31 -3.02
N VAL A 631 -9.15 -16.74 -1.76
CA VAL A 631 -8.28 -16.15 -0.72
C VAL A 631 -6.84 -16.63 -0.93
N GLU A 632 -5.94 -15.71 -1.28
CA GLU A 632 -4.50 -16.00 -1.39
C GLU A 632 -3.87 -16.19 0.00
N TYR A 633 -4.12 -15.23 0.89
CA TYR A 633 -3.74 -15.31 2.29
C TYR A 633 -4.61 -14.43 3.19
N ASP A 634 -4.51 -14.73 4.48
CA ASP A 634 -5.25 -14.09 5.55
C ASP A 634 -4.29 -13.92 6.73
N THR A 635 -3.95 -12.68 7.09
CA THR A 635 -2.95 -12.43 8.15
C THR A 635 -3.38 -12.92 9.52
N LYS A 636 -4.68 -13.14 9.75
CA LYS A 636 -5.20 -13.73 11.00
C LYS A 636 -4.76 -15.19 11.17
N LYS A 637 -4.45 -15.89 10.08
CA LYS A 637 -3.89 -17.26 10.06
C LYS A 637 -2.36 -17.28 10.17
N ASP A 638 -1.69 -16.15 9.96
CA ASP A 638 -0.23 -16.07 10.02
C ASP A 638 0.28 -15.94 11.46
N LYS A 639 1.17 -16.86 11.88
CA LYS A 639 1.81 -16.83 13.20
C LYS A 639 2.61 -15.52 13.40
N GLY A 640 2.06 -14.64 14.25
CA GLY A 640 2.66 -13.36 14.65
C GLY A 640 1.92 -12.10 14.21
N PHE A 641 0.86 -12.20 13.39
CA PHE A 641 0.04 -11.06 12.94
C PHE A 641 -1.35 -11.04 13.62
N HIS A 642 -1.37 -10.86 14.94
CA HIS A 642 -2.61 -10.63 15.69
C HIS A 642 -3.19 -9.22 15.50
N ASP A 643 -2.35 -8.31 15.01
CA ASP A 643 -2.60 -6.91 14.74
C ASP A 643 -1.67 -6.46 13.59
N LEU A 644 -1.95 -5.34 12.94
CA LEU A 644 -1.10 -4.78 11.88
C LEU A 644 -0.34 -3.54 12.34
N THR A 645 0.04 -3.47 13.62
CA THR A 645 0.81 -2.32 14.14
C THR A 645 2.21 -2.27 13.52
N VAL A 646 2.80 -1.07 13.47
CA VAL A 646 4.16 -0.81 12.96
C VAL A 646 5.18 -1.77 13.60
N ARG A 647 5.03 -2.08 14.89
CA ARG A 647 5.90 -3.05 15.56
C ARG A 647 5.86 -4.45 14.92
N ARG A 648 4.69 -4.94 14.47
CA ARG A 648 4.58 -6.23 13.76
C ARG A 648 5.26 -6.19 12.40
N TRP A 649 5.08 -5.10 11.65
CA TRP A 649 5.78 -4.89 10.38
C TRP A 649 7.31 -4.87 10.56
N VAL A 650 7.82 -4.20 11.60
CA VAL A 650 9.26 -4.21 11.94
C VAL A 650 9.74 -5.61 12.37
N GLU A 651 8.96 -6.33 13.18
CA GLU A 651 9.26 -7.71 13.60
C GLU A 651 9.27 -8.69 12.41
N TYR A 652 8.36 -8.52 11.44
CA TYR A 652 8.25 -9.34 10.22
C TYR A 652 9.34 -9.02 9.19
N ALA A 653 9.58 -7.74 8.90
CA ALA A 653 10.69 -7.28 8.06
C ALA A 653 12.03 -7.88 8.52
N ARG A 654 12.30 -7.86 9.84
CA ARG A 654 13.50 -8.49 10.42
C ARG A 654 13.53 -10.01 10.20
N LYS A 655 12.39 -10.73 10.30
CA LYS A 655 12.30 -12.18 10.01
C LYS A 655 12.64 -12.48 8.54
N ILE A 656 12.25 -11.59 7.61
CA ILE A 656 12.56 -11.66 6.18
C ILE A 656 14.05 -11.36 5.89
N GLY A 657 14.58 -10.28 6.46
CA GLY A 657 16.00 -9.89 6.32
C GLY A 657 16.99 -10.89 6.98
N SER A 658 16.52 -11.72 7.92
CA SER A 658 17.37 -12.67 8.64
C SER A 658 17.77 -13.89 7.78
N PRO A 659 19.04 -14.35 7.85
CA PRO A 659 19.46 -15.62 7.26
C PRO A 659 18.87 -16.82 8.04
N ALA A 660 18.65 -17.97 7.38
CA ALA A 660 17.95 -19.12 7.96
C ALA A 660 18.52 -19.61 9.30
N GLN A 661 19.85 -19.58 9.47
CA GLN A 661 20.51 -19.99 10.72
C GLN A 661 20.18 -19.07 11.91
N LYS A 662 19.88 -17.78 11.67
CA LYS A 662 19.38 -16.87 12.71
C LYS A 662 17.87 -17.03 12.91
N ALA A 663 17.12 -17.30 11.83
CA ALA A 663 15.67 -17.49 11.87
C ALA A 663 15.24 -18.74 12.65
N ALA A 664 15.89 -19.89 12.46
CA ALA A 664 15.58 -21.12 13.20
C ALA A 664 15.70 -20.92 14.73
N GLY A 665 16.69 -20.13 15.17
CA GLY A 665 16.85 -19.77 16.58
C GLY A 665 15.79 -18.83 17.16
N MET A 666 14.87 -18.32 16.33
CA MET A 666 13.65 -17.61 16.72
C MET A 666 12.39 -18.48 16.57
N GLN A 667 12.48 -19.64 15.92
CA GLN A 667 11.35 -20.49 15.54
C GLN A 667 11.16 -21.68 16.50
N GLU A 668 12.25 -22.22 17.10
CA GLU A 668 12.25 -23.22 18.20
C GLU A 668 11.48 -22.80 19.49
N VAL A 669 10.73 -21.71 19.46
CA VAL A 669 10.04 -21.08 20.61
C VAL A 669 8.51 -21.13 20.46
N GLU A 670 7.99 -21.53 19.29
CA GLU A 670 6.55 -21.56 18.97
C GLU A 670 6.03 -22.93 18.51
N GLU A 671 6.86 -23.98 18.49
CA GLU A 671 6.47 -25.35 18.12
C GLU A 671 5.96 -26.15 19.34
N VAL A 672 4.68 -25.95 19.66
CA VAL A 672 3.79 -27.01 20.16
C VAL A 672 2.45 -26.81 19.43
N GLU A 673 1.91 -27.89 18.85
CA GLU A 673 0.72 -27.92 17.98
C GLU A 673 0.90 -27.22 16.61
N ASP A 674 1.55 -27.95 15.70
CA ASP A 674 1.26 -27.94 14.25
C ASP A 674 1.05 -29.41 13.83
N GLU A 675 -0.20 -29.86 13.78
CA GLU A 675 -0.62 -30.97 12.91
C GLU A 675 -1.59 -30.41 11.86
N GLU A 676 -1.55 -30.97 10.65
CA GLU A 676 -2.29 -30.54 9.44
C GLU A 676 -1.95 -29.14 8.87
N LEU A 677 -0.86 -29.07 8.08
CA LEU A 677 -0.87 -28.38 6.75
C LEU A 677 0.41 -28.64 5.93
N GLY A 678 0.31 -29.51 4.92
CA GLY A 678 1.12 -29.48 3.67
C GLY A 678 2.58 -29.96 3.73
N ASP A 679 2.81 -31.26 3.49
CA ASP A 679 4.11 -31.94 3.53
C ASP A 679 5.02 -31.77 2.27
N ASP A 680 4.85 -30.66 1.54
CA ASP A 680 5.39 -30.49 0.16
C ASP A 680 6.76 -29.77 0.11
N PHE A 681 7.42 -29.63 1.27
CA PHE A 681 8.76 -29.02 1.39
C PHE A 681 9.77 -29.92 2.15
N SER A 682 9.37 -31.13 2.53
CA SER A 682 10.14 -32.06 3.37
C SER A 682 10.93 -33.11 2.57
N GLU A 683 10.28 -33.74 1.58
CA GLU A 683 10.68 -35.08 1.13
C GLU A 683 11.87 -35.12 0.13
N ASP A 684 12.10 -34.08 -0.66
CA ASP A 684 13.10 -34.06 -1.74
C ASP A 684 14.58 -33.93 -1.30
N LEU A 685 14.89 -34.12 0.00
CA LEU A 685 16.23 -33.83 0.55
C LEU A 685 17.03 -35.02 1.10
N ASP A 686 16.53 -36.26 1.06
CA ASP A 686 17.31 -37.43 1.46
C ASP A 686 17.06 -38.67 0.58
N ASN A 687 17.62 -38.66 -0.64
CA ASN A 687 17.85 -39.94 -1.35
C ASN A 687 19.05 -39.90 -2.30
N THR A 688 20.23 -40.30 -1.82
CA THR A 688 21.25 -40.97 -2.66
C THR A 688 22.30 -41.72 -1.83
N THR A 689 22.72 -42.89 -2.34
CA THR A 689 23.84 -43.74 -1.88
C THR A 689 23.68 -44.55 -0.58
N GLN A 690 23.12 -45.76 -0.71
CA GLN A 690 23.49 -46.89 0.15
C GLN A 690 24.95 -47.29 -0.08
N GLY A 691 25.74 -47.55 0.98
CA GLY A 691 27.15 -47.95 0.79
C GLY A 691 27.97 -48.28 2.05
N LYS A 692 27.76 -49.48 2.62
CA LYS A 692 28.67 -50.29 3.50
C LYS A 692 29.56 -49.61 4.58
N LYS A 693 29.42 -50.10 5.82
CA LYS A 693 30.30 -49.86 6.98
C LYS A 693 31.79 -50.11 6.68
N HIS A 694 32.69 -49.25 7.19
CA HIS A 694 33.93 -49.65 7.88
C HIS A 694 34.48 -48.51 8.77
N LYS A 695 35.40 -48.84 9.70
CA LYS A 695 35.89 -47.99 10.80
C LYS A 695 37.21 -47.27 10.47
N HIS A 696 37.42 -46.14 11.17
CA HIS A 696 38.70 -45.51 11.59
C HIS A 696 39.35 -44.32 10.83
N LYS A 697 39.83 -43.42 11.71
CA LYS A 697 40.96 -42.46 11.65
C LYS A 697 40.72 -41.02 11.15
N LYS A 698 41.40 -40.12 11.87
CA LYS A 698 41.36 -38.65 11.77
C LYS A 698 41.95 -38.17 10.44
N GLY A 699 41.31 -37.16 9.84
CA GLY A 699 41.91 -36.28 8.84
C GLY A 699 41.30 -34.88 8.93
N LYS A 700 42.13 -33.84 9.12
CA LYS A 700 41.68 -32.45 8.95
C LYS A 700 41.38 -32.21 7.48
N LYS A 701 40.16 -31.79 7.14
CA LYS A 701 39.85 -31.10 5.86
C LYS A 701 38.97 -29.87 6.14
N GLY A 702 39.09 -28.87 5.27
CA GLY A 702 38.79 -27.48 5.58
C GLY A 702 37.31 -27.12 5.77
N LYS A 703 37.08 -26.01 6.47
CA LYS A 703 35.81 -25.29 6.44
C LYS A 703 35.61 -24.68 5.04
N HIS A 704 34.92 -25.37 4.15
CA HIS A 704 34.22 -24.67 3.08
C HIS A 704 32.97 -24.02 3.69
N GLY A 705 32.83 -22.70 3.48
CA GLY A 705 31.72 -21.93 4.03
C GLY A 705 30.39 -22.40 3.43
N LYS A 706 29.47 -22.90 4.27
CA LYS A 706 28.08 -23.11 3.84
C LYS A 706 27.45 -21.72 3.62
N LYS A 707 27.23 -21.34 2.36
CA LYS A 707 26.45 -20.16 1.97
C LYS A 707 25.12 -20.18 2.74
N GLY A 708 24.75 -19.04 3.33
CA GLY A 708 23.57 -18.96 4.19
C GLY A 708 22.28 -19.09 3.38
N LYS A 709 21.52 -20.18 3.59
CA LYS A 709 20.17 -20.33 3.03
C LYS A 709 19.28 -19.18 3.52
N ALA A 710 18.36 -18.71 2.67
CA ALA A 710 17.37 -17.71 3.04
C ALA A 710 16.27 -18.28 3.97
N SER A 711 15.59 -17.43 4.74
CA SER A 711 14.59 -17.87 5.73
C SER A 711 13.25 -18.27 5.06
N LYS A 712 12.47 -19.16 5.71
CA LYS A 712 11.10 -19.51 5.27
C LYS A 712 10.25 -18.26 5.03
N HIS A 713 10.35 -17.28 5.93
CA HIS A 713 9.69 -15.98 5.84
C HIS A 713 10.01 -15.20 4.56
N TRP A 714 11.26 -15.24 4.08
CA TRP A 714 11.63 -14.60 2.81
C TRP A 714 10.96 -15.27 1.61
N PHE A 715 11.00 -16.61 1.53
CA PHE A 715 10.35 -17.34 0.45
C PHE A 715 8.83 -17.13 0.44
N THR A 716 8.18 -17.12 1.62
CA THR A 716 6.75 -16.80 1.75
C THR A 716 6.44 -15.38 1.31
N PHE A 717 7.25 -14.40 1.73
CA PHE A 717 7.10 -13.00 1.33
C PHE A 717 7.22 -12.83 -0.20
N VAL A 718 8.26 -13.40 -0.82
CA VAL A 718 8.46 -13.33 -2.28
C VAL A 718 7.31 -14.01 -3.03
N LYS A 719 6.83 -15.18 -2.56
CA LYS A 719 5.69 -15.85 -3.21
C LYS A 719 4.45 -14.95 -3.22
N ARG A 720 4.15 -14.28 -2.10
CA ARG A 720 3.02 -13.33 -2.01
C ARG A 720 3.24 -12.07 -2.84
N ALA A 721 4.47 -11.55 -2.90
CA ALA A 721 4.80 -10.37 -3.69
C ALA A 721 4.45 -10.52 -5.17
N PHE A 722 4.61 -11.73 -5.72
CA PHE A 722 4.24 -12.09 -7.08
C PHE A 722 2.91 -12.88 -7.16
N VAL A 723 2.03 -12.76 -6.15
CA VAL A 723 0.68 -13.37 -6.11
C VAL A 723 0.68 -14.87 -6.46
N GLY A 724 1.73 -15.59 -6.05
CA GLY A 724 1.91 -17.01 -6.37
C GLY A 724 2.19 -17.37 -7.83
N THR A 725 2.38 -16.40 -8.75
CA THR A 725 2.68 -16.70 -10.17
C THR A 725 4.09 -17.24 -10.38
N MET A 726 5.03 -16.97 -9.46
CA MET A 726 6.36 -17.57 -9.46
C MET A 726 6.36 -18.91 -8.72
N ASP A 727 6.94 -19.94 -9.34
CA ASP A 727 7.06 -21.26 -8.74
C ASP A 727 8.26 -21.37 -7.78
N SER A 728 8.32 -22.49 -7.06
CA SER A 728 9.35 -22.74 -6.04
C SER A 728 10.78 -22.73 -6.60
N ASP A 729 11.01 -23.08 -7.85
CA ASP A 729 12.34 -23.16 -8.46
C ASP A 729 12.75 -21.84 -9.10
N GLU A 730 11.82 -21.14 -9.75
CA GLU A 730 11.98 -19.75 -10.17
C GLU A 730 12.37 -18.85 -8.96
N ILE A 731 11.67 -18.98 -7.83
CA ILE A 731 12.01 -18.22 -6.62
C ILE A 731 13.38 -18.62 -6.06
N LYS A 732 13.76 -19.91 -6.09
CA LYS A 732 15.12 -20.34 -5.69
C LYS A 732 16.20 -19.79 -6.62
N GLN A 733 15.93 -19.71 -7.92
CA GLN A 733 16.89 -19.21 -8.90
C GLN A 733 17.16 -17.71 -8.72
N VAL A 734 16.11 -16.91 -8.62
CA VAL A 734 16.23 -15.44 -8.51
C VAL A 734 16.61 -15.00 -7.08
N PHE A 735 15.98 -15.60 -6.06
CA PHE A 735 16.05 -15.10 -4.67
C PHE A 735 16.72 -16.04 -3.66
N GLY A 736 17.19 -17.20 -4.10
CA GLY A 736 17.79 -18.23 -3.24
C GLY A 736 19.26 -18.02 -2.88
N THR A 737 19.99 -17.17 -3.61
CA THR A 737 21.38 -16.84 -3.27
C THR A 737 21.47 -15.58 -2.40
N SER A 738 22.18 -15.67 -1.28
CA SER A 738 22.63 -14.50 -0.54
C SER A 738 23.90 -13.96 -1.20
N SER A 739 23.75 -13.09 -2.19
CA SER A 739 24.86 -12.42 -2.88
C SER A 739 25.51 -11.36 -1.97
N THR A 740 26.36 -11.81 -1.05
CA THR A 740 27.44 -10.99 -0.49
C THR A 740 28.69 -11.17 -1.37
N THR A 741 28.72 -10.49 -2.51
CA THR A 741 29.97 -10.14 -3.18
C THR A 741 30.51 -8.88 -2.49
N GLU A 742 31.45 -9.07 -1.56
CA GLU A 742 32.36 -7.98 -1.19
C GLU A 742 33.21 -7.66 -2.43
N PRO A 743 33.46 -6.37 -2.74
CA PRO A 743 34.37 -6.02 -3.82
C PRO A 743 35.79 -6.46 -3.43
N GLU A 744 36.45 -7.26 -4.28
CA GLU A 744 37.87 -7.55 -4.11
C GLU A 744 38.66 -6.25 -4.25
N GLU A 745 39.40 -5.86 -3.21
CA GLU A 745 40.40 -4.81 -3.31
C GLU A 745 41.46 -5.25 -4.33
N VAL A 746 41.50 -4.56 -5.47
CA VAL A 746 42.60 -4.68 -6.43
C VAL A 746 43.85 -4.10 -5.78
N MET A 747 44.66 -4.96 -5.18
CA MET A 747 46.05 -4.63 -4.85
C MET A 747 46.82 -4.48 -6.16
N GLU A 748 47.08 -3.24 -6.56
CA GLU A 748 48.16 -2.94 -7.50
C GLU A 748 49.51 -3.38 -6.89
N LEU A 749 50.35 -3.99 -7.73
CA LEU A 749 51.74 -4.40 -7.45
C LEU A 749 52.70 -3.64 -8.37
#